data_AF-A0A397CB23-F1
#
_entry.id   AF-A0A397CB23-F1
#
_cell.length_a   1.000
_cell.length_b   1.000
_cell.length_c   1.000
_cell.angle_alpha   90.00
_cell.angle_beta   90.00
_cell.angle_gamma   90.00
#
_symmetry.space_group_name_H-M   'P 1'
#
loop_
_entity.id
_entity.type
_entity.pdbx_description
1 polymer ?
#
loop_
_entity_poly.entity_id
_entity_poly.type
_entity_poly.pdbx_seq_one_letter_code
_entity_poly.pdbx_strand_id
1 'polypeptide(L)'
;MARAQNFENASIDELNAAIDVTGTKIRDLRNNKQNMAEIAVEVKQLVTLRRLLKEKVEGGGQQAVQPVSTTLVKSDEVDDAKSSIDEQTKPVDPTPVATKSTTTPTVVIPEPQPSPKVKAQAVAPIASNDSAKKFAVLESELATTSAKLSLELSRASSLQDELNRQVQKYDIEMTTSVNMQQRLQNDMKKLVQDKLELERSLKQAKDTHAAALAAATDALASTQESLAKESQSFLILKAAEAESQQEVSSLKVQLANTHAQLSTLTAELESVRNHSREQDSLLQQAQRELERERVRFDMELDAEKKLQSRMHSDARRYSLERQSSVDQLKATVTESEKLQATLAATSAAKADLEDTIVRLEAERETSQGLLKTLASDVHAQKADLERLNKAQAKWEAEKCELEAQAASHEATKAKLTALEAHNTELQSSIDATAAETKALEDKLANLHATQDALAAEKATLLRHVTKSQADLEALDRIQTENDALQRAINDMSKASDHTHEKLDELKLALATLESDKAALLHHAATNDAHEATIAQLTLENTHLRSTVTVAAAEAAVKRVAVAEAKLQDTQYMMTTEMLAVASLEKHVAKLQAELTAVTTQHSAALRAKEADAKQAVADAQAAQSALLQLQRTTEKASNNVAAKDEALKVAKAAATTLRAQVAQVKNELATVEVALKQAEAKAVSTKGDKDDVARLRKENGKLADVIAQLRKNSADALDTHAAVKTLESQRLVLVVLVVALLAVLAATLTA
;
A
#
# COMPACT_ATOMS: atom_id res chain seq x y z
N MET A 1 4.56 12.23 -49.14
CA MET A 1 5.74 13.06 -48.79
C MET A 1 5.28 14.12 -47.81
N ALA A 2 5.98 14.32 -46.68
CA ALA A 2 5.64 15.33 -45.68
C ALA A 2 6.59 16.53 -45.78
N ARG A 3 6.14 17.71 -45.33
CA ARG A 3 6.92 18.97 -45.41
C ARG A 3 8.22 18.86 -44.61
N ALA A 4 9.35 19.12 -45.27
CA ALA A 4 10.51 19.66 -44.57
C ALA A 4 10.15 21.07 -44.09
N GLN A 5 10.04 21.26 -42.78
CA GLN A 5 10.01 22.59 -42.16
C GLN A 5 11.45 23.00 -41.89
N ASN A 6 11.89 24.11 -42.48
CA ASN A 6 13.29 24.56 -42.40
C ASN A 6 13.56 25.25 -41.05
N PHE A 7 13.87 24.45 -40.03
CA PHE A 7 14.14 24.93 -38.66
C PHE A 7 15.53 25.53 -38.44
N GLU A 8 16.40 25.60 -39.45
CA GLU A 8 17.78 26.09 -39.35
C GLU A 8 17.85 27.55 -38.81
N ASN A 9 16.87 28.38 -39.19
CA ASN A 9 16.78 29.78 -38.76
C ASN A 9 15.89 30.01 -37.52
N ALA A 10 15.28 28.97 -36.94
CA ALA A 10 14.41 29.12 -35.76
C ALA A 10 15.18 29.65 -34.52
N SER A 11 14.45 30.33 -33.64
CA SER A 11 14.93 30.74 -32.31
C SER A 11 15.02 29.57 -31.34
N ILE A 12 15.70 29.77 -30.20
CA ILE A 12 15.84 28.75 -29.16
C ILE A 12 14.48 28.35 -28.58
N ASP A 13 13.56 29.31 -28.37
CA ASP A 13 12.24 29.05 -27.81
C ASP A 13 11.31 28.34 -28.82
N GLU A 14 11.40 28.67 -30.11
CA GLU A 14 10.69 27.94 -31.17
C GLU A 14 11.23 26.51 -31.32
N LEU A 15 12.54 26.29 -31.17
CA LEU A 15 13.14 24.95 -31.17
C LEU A 15 12.71 24.13 -29.94
N ASN A 16 12.65 24.74 -28.75
CA ASN A 16 12.13 24.09 -27.55
C ASN A 16 10.65 23.71 -27.70
N ALA A 17 9.80 24.64 -28.16
CA ALA A 17 8.40 24.38 -28.43
C ALA A 17 8.19 23.29 -29.49
N ALA A 18 8.99 23.28 -30.56
CA ALA A 18 8.96 22.22 -31.57
C ALA A 18 9.39 20.85 -31.00
N ILE A 19 10.39 20.82 -30.10
CA ILE A 19 10.84 19.60 -29.42
C ILE A 19 9.74 19.02 -28.53
N ASP A 20 9.01 19.85 -27.78
CA ASP A 20 7.92 19.39 -26.91
C ASP A 20 6.68 18.96 -27.70
N VAL A 21 6.35 19.67 -28.80
CA VAL A 21 5.25 19.28 -29.71
C VAL A 21 5.58 17.97 -30.44
N THR A 22 6.80 17.79 -30.96
CA THR A 22 7.22 16.51 -31.55
C THR A 22 7.32 15.41 -30.47
N GLY A 23 7.74 15.73 -29.25
CA GLY A 23 7.82 14.80 -28.12
C GLY A 23 6.46 14.29 -27.63
N THR A 24 5.45 15.16 -27.53
CA THR A 24 4.06 14.77 -27.28
C THR A 24 3.50 13.95 -28.44
N LYS A 25 3.69 14.41 -29.68
CA LYS A 25 3.26 13.66 -30.87
C LYS A 25 3.83 12.24 -30.93
N ILE A 26 5.12 12.02 -30.65
CA ILE A 26 5.72 10.67 -30.56
C ILE A 26 5.09 9.83 -29.45
N ARG A 27 4.73 10.43 -28.31
CA ARG A 27 4.03 9.76 -27.21
C ARG A 27 2.65 9.30 -27.65
N ASP A 28 1.91 10.16 -28.34
CA ASP A 28 0.54 9.89 -28.78
C ASP A 28 0.49 8.88 -29.94
N LEU A 29 1.41 8.98 -30.91
CA LEU A 29 1.60 7.97 -31.96
C LEU A 29 1.89 6.58 -31.38
N ARG A 30 2.71 6.51 -30.31
CA ARG A 30 3.02 5.27 -29.59
C ARG A 30 1.81 4.75 -28.82
N ASN A 31 1.08 5.61 -28.12
CA ASN A 31 -0.15 5.25 -27.38
C ASN A 31 -1.23 4.71 -28.33
N ASN A 32 -1.38 5.34 -29.50
CA ASN A 32 -2.34 4.96 -30.54
C ASN A 32 -1.87 3.78 -31.41
N LYS A 33 -0.73 3.15 -31.09
CA LYS A 33 -0.15 1.99 -31.81
C LYS A 33 0.04 2.22 -33.32
N GLN A 34 0.35 3.45 -33.73
CA GLN A 34 0.56 3.76 -35.15
C GLN A 34 1.88 3.20 -35.68
N ASN A 35 2.06 3.26 -37.01
CA ASN A 35 3.01 2.42 -37.71
C ASN A 35 4.46 2.83 -37.37
N MET A 36 5.34 1.85 -37.14
CA MET A 36 6.70 2.13 -36.62
C MET A 36 7.55 2.99 -37.56
N ALA A 37 7.25 2.98 -38.87
CA ALA A 37 7.86 3.87 -39.84
C ALA A 37 7.54 5.36 -39.57
N GLU A 38 6.32 5.69 -39.13
CA GLU A 38 5.87 7.05 -38.85
C GLU A 38 6.49 7.55 -37.54
N ILE A 39 6.51 6.70 -36.51
CA ILE A 39 7.22 6.96 -35.25
C ILE A 39 8.72 7.18 -35.49
N ALA A 40 9.34 6.40 -36.39
CA ALA A 40 10.76 6.56 -36.72
C ALA A 40 11.06 7.88 -37.45
N VAL A 41 10.16 8.38 -38.31
CA VAL A 41 10.30 9.70 -38.96
C VAL A 41 10.25 10.82 -37.92
N GLU A 42 9.26 10.81 -37.03
CA GLU A 42 9.14 11.85 -36.00
C GLU A 42 10.29 11.79 -34.98
N VAL A 43 10.75 10.60 -34.58
CA VAL A 43 11.94 10.43 -33.74
C VAL A 43 13.20 10.97 -34.43
N LYS A 44 13.35 10.77 -35.75
CA LYS A 44 14.47 11.37 -36.51
C LYS A 44 14.36 12.90 -36.53
N GLN A 45 13.16 13.45 -36.68
CA GLN A 45 12.93 14.90 -36.59
C GLN A 45 13.24 15.45 -35.18
N LEU A 46 12.85 14.75 -34.11
CA LEU A 46 13.19 15.12 -32.73
C LEU A 46 14.71 15.14 -32.49
N VAL A 47 15.45 14.17 -33.05
CA VAL A 47 16.92 14.14 -32.97
C VAL A 47 17.54 15.33 -33.73
N THR A 48 17.05 15.65 -34.93
CA THR A 48 17.50 16.83 -35.69
C THR A 48 17.21 18.13 -34.94
N LEU A 49 16.01 18.31 -34.39
CA LEU A 49 15.65 19.49 -33.60
C LEU A 49 16.52 19.64 -32.35
N ARG A 50 16.80 18.54 -31.64
CA ARG A 50 17.74 18.54 -30.50
C ARG A 50 19.18 18.84 -30.91
N ARG A 51 19.60 18.43 -32.13
CA ARG A 51 20.92 18.80 -32.68
C ARG A 51 20.99 20.29 -32.99
N LEU A 52 19.96 20.86 -33.62
CA LEU A 52 19.87 22.30 -33.92
C LEU A 52 19.77 23.15 -32.65
N LEU A 53 19.00 22.72 -31.64
CA LEU A 53 18.97 23.38 -30.33
C LEU A 53 20.36 23.35 -29.69
N LYS A 54 21.04 22.20 -29.70
CA LYS A 54 22.40 22.08 -29.16
C LYS A 54 23.39 22.99 -29.92
N GLU A 55 23.35 23.00 -31.25
CA GLU A 55 24.15 23.88 -32.10
C GLU A 55 23.87 25.37 -31.87
N LYS A 56 22.63 25.76 -31.53
CA LYS A 56 22.26 27.14 -31.19
C LYS A 56 22.65 27.53 -29.76
N VAL A 57 22.62 26.60 -28.81
CA VAL A 57 23.00 26.84 -27.41
C VAL A 57 24.52 26.86 -27.25
N GLU A 58 25.24 25.92 -27.87
CA GLU A 58 26.71 25.92 -27.89
C GLU A 58 27.26 27.01 -28.85
N GLY A 59 26.57 27.27 -29.97
CA GLY A 59 26.85 28.38 -30.90
C GLY A 59 26.48 29.77 -30.37
N GLY A 60 25.79 29.87 -29.23
CA GLY A 60 25.53 31.14 -28.54
C GLY A 60 26.79 31.83 -28.00
N GLY A 61 27.95 31.15 -28.08
CA GLY A 61 29.24 31.59 -27.55
C GLY A 61 30.32 31.97 -28.57
N GLN A 62 30.01 32.32 -29.84
CA GLN A 62 31.02 32.92 -30.73
C GLN A 62 30.51 33.69 -31.97
N GLN A 63 30.16 34.96 -31.78
CA GLN A 63 30.70 36.06 -32.60
C GLN A 63 31.23 37.12 -31.61
N ALA A 64 32.41 37.72 -31.78
CA ALA A 64 33.23 37.84 -32.99
C ALA A 64 34.70 37.33 -32.81
N VAL A 65 35.50 37.52 -33.87
CA VAL A 65 36.96 37.32 -33.97
C VAL A 65 37.45 35.85 -34.00
N GLN A 66 37.47 35.31 -35.23
CA GLN A 66 38.44 34.31 -35.69
C GLN A 66 39.81 34.97 -36.00
N PRO A 67 40.92 34.22 -36.25
CA PRO A 67 41.17 32.78 -36.04
C PRO A 67 42.60 32.43 -35.49
N VAL A 68 42.93 31.13 -35.52
CA VAL A 68 44.29 30.50 -35.53
C VAL A 68 45.05 30.30 -34.20
N SER A 69 44.88 29.08 -33.68
CA SER A 69 45.92 28.10 -33.27
C SER A 69 47.15 28.50 -32.45
N THR A 70 47.22 27.90 -31.25
CA THR A 70 48.47 27.50 -30.58
C THR A 70 49.14 26.30 -31.27
N THR A 71 50.47 26.31 -31.43
CA THR A 71 51.32 25.10 -31.40
C THR A 71 52.78 25.44 -31.08
N LEU A 72 53.52 24.47 -30.53
CA LEU A 72 54.96 24.57 -30.23
C LEU A 72 55.80 24.56 -31.52
N VAL A 73 57.03 25.09 -31.44
CA VAL A 73 58.26 24.39 -31.87
C VAL A 73 59.46 24.97 -31.09
N LYS A 74 60.60 24.27 -31.12
CA LYS A 74 61.84 24.50 -30.36
C LYS A 74 62.98 24.89 -31.33
N SER A 75 64.16 25.22 -30.78
CA SER A 75 65.46 25.35 -31.47
C SER A 75 65.69 26.68 -32.20
N ASP A 76 66.92 27.13 -32.44
CA ASP A 76 68.23 26.97 -31.74
C ASP A 76 69.18 28.06 -32.33
N GLU A 77 70.35 28.29 -31.70
CA GLU A 77 71.52 28.99 -32.29
C GLU A 77 71.35 30.49 -32.71
N VAL A 78 72.40 31.25 -33.07
CA VAL A 78 73.66 31.62 -32.36
C VAL A 78 74.34 32.78 -33.13
N ASP A 79 75.33 33.43 -32.50
CA ASP A 79 76.42 34.25 -33.08
C ASP A 79 76.30 35.77 -33.46
N ASP A 80 77.46 36.40 -33.19
CA ASP A 80 78.17 37.52 -33.83
C ASP A 80 77.72 39.01 -33.79
N ALA A 81 78.12 39.66 -32.68
CA ALA A 81 79.27 40.60 -32.61
C ALA A 81 79.26 42.01 -33.27
N LYS A 82 80.24 42.82 -32.82
CA LYS A 82 80.68 44.16 -33.31
C LYS A 82 79.73 45.34 -32.98
N SER A 83 80.19 46.59 -32.77
CA SER A 83 81.54 47.15 -32.50
C SER A 83 81.41 48.64 -32.11
N SER A 84 82.43 49.21 -31.42
CA SER A 84 82.82 50.65 -31.49
C SER A 84 81.89 51.71 -30.84
N ILE A 85 82.28 52.95 -30.48
CA ILE A 85 83.59 53.65 -30.24
C ILE A 85 83.32 54.97 -29.46
N ASP A 86 84.38 55.65 -28.96
CA ASP A 86 84.46 57.04 -28.43
C ASP A 86 83.68 57.38 -27.13
N GLU A 87 84.17 58.16 -26.15
CA GLU A 87 85.30 59.12 -25.98
C GLU A 87 85.11 60.55 -26.55
N GLN A 88 85.07 61.56 -25.66
CA GLN A 88 85.50 62.93 -25.99
C GLN A 88 85.72 63.81 -24.75
N THR A 89 86.69 64.75 -24.82
CA THR A 89 86.94 65.77 -23.78
C THR A 89 87.51 67.09 -24.34
N LYS A 90 87.30 68.19 -23.59
CA LYS A 90 88.24 69.32 -23.35
C LYS A 90 88.42 70.50 -24.37
N PRO A 91 88.87 71.68 -23.86
CA PRO A 91 89.71 72.71 -24.52
C PRO A 91 91.08 72.98 -23.80
N VAL A 92 91.93 73.92 -24.28
CA VAL A 92 93.32 74.14 -23.75
C VAL A 92 93.97 75.51 -24.10
N ASP A 93 95.13 75.81 -23.49
CA ASP A 93 96.25 76.74 -23.86
C ASP A 93 96.24 78.25 -23.52
N PRO A 94 97.42 79.00 -23.45
CA PRO A 94 98.85 78.69 -23.87
C PRO A 94 100.10 78.97 -22.87
N THR A 95 101.42 78.63 -23.19
CA THR A 95 102.77 78.73 -22.39
C THR A 95 104.12 78.89 -23.26
N PRO A 96 105.50 78.68 -22.97
CA PRO A 96 106.54 78.50 -21.84
C PRO A 96 107.89 79.43 -21.88
N VAL A 97 109.26 79.26 -21.65
CA VAL A 97 110.47 78.30 -21.38
C VAL A 97 111.91 78.98 -20.95
N ALA A 98 113.03 78.21 -20.62
CA ALA A 98 114.60 78.48 -20.72
C ALA A 98 115.68 78.91 -19.51
N THR A 99 117.13 78.92 -19.58
CA THR A 99 118.37 79.21 -18.53
C THR A 99 119.96 79.58 -19.00
N LYS A 100 121.30 79.73 -18.45
CA LYS A 100 122.39 79.65 -17.24
C LYS A 100 124.01 80.20 -17.38
N SER A 101 125.08 80.29 -16.41
CA SER A 101 126.68 80.69 -16.51
C SER A 101 127.86 80.72 -15.29
N THR A 102 129.29 80.93 -15.40
CA THR A 102 130.53 80.97 -14.33
C THR A 102 132.15 81.45 -14.57
N THR A 103 133.21 81.66 -13.61
CA THR A 103 134.81 82.01 -13.75
C THR A 103 136.00 82.05 -12.53
N THR A 104 137.40 82.42 -12.63
CA THR A 104 138.70 82.26 -11.64
C THR A 104 140.17 83.17 -11.62
N PRO A 105 141.31 83.05 -10.74
CA PRO A 105 142.60 83.97 -10.40
C PRO A 105 144.22 83.53 -10.06
N THR A 106 145.34 84.36 -9.65
CA THR A 106 146.92 84.06 -9.37
C THR A 106 148.02 85.10 -8.57
N VAL A 107 149.44 84.92 -8.29
CA VAL A 107 150.54 85.65 -7.31
C VAL A 107 152.21 85.74 -7.55
N VAL A 108 153.23 86.43 -6.76
CA VAL A 108 154.83 86.65 -6.92
C VAL A 108 155.96 87.09 -5.70
N ILE A 109 157.35 87.43 -5.83
CA ILE A 109 158.62 87.54 -4.80
C ILE A 109 160.01 88.52 -4.91
N PRO A 110 161.13 88.66 -3.98
CA PRO A 110 162.35 89.69 -3.80
C PRO A 110 163.97 89.41 -3.35
N GLU A 111 164.99 90.38 -3.02
CA GLU A 111 166.61 90.32 -2.83
C GLU A 111 167.62 91.36 -1.93
N PRO A 112 169.06 91.30 -1.74
CA PRO A 112 170.18 92.02 -0.80
C PRO A 112 171.53 92.90 -1.30
N GLN A 113 172.82 93.34 -0.80
CA GLN A 113 174.07 93.18 0.22
C GLN A 113 175.29 94.37 0.42
N PRO A 114 176.44 94.36 1.29
CA PRO A 114 177.55 95.48 1.65
C PRO A 114 179.18 95.29 2.12
N SER A 115 180.19 96.31 2.32
CA SER A 115 181.67 96.24 3.00
C SER A 115 182.76 97.50 3.28
N PRO A 116 184.02 97.46 4.02
CA PRO A 116 185.04 98.61 4.52
C PRO A 116 186.71 98.50 4.70
N LYS A 117 187.64 99.53 5.11
CA LYS A 117 189.24 99.63 5.47
C LYS A 117 189.95 101.03 6.05
N VAL A 118 191.26 101.52 6.40
CA VAL A 118 192.77 101.31 6.97
C VAL A 118 193.82 102.64 6.91
N LYS A 119 195.08 103.15 7.42
CA LYS A 119 196.37 103.16 8.39
C LYS A 119 197.24 104.60 8.45
N ALA A 120 198.51 105.13 8.88
CA ALA A 120 199.98 105.01 9.53
C ALA A 120 200.81 106.44 9.83
N GLN A 121 202.13 106.90 10.18
CA GLN A 121 203.53 106.76 10.96
C GLN A 121 204.62 108.02 10.75
N ALA A 122 205.89 108.49 11.22
CA ALA A 122 207.11 108.50 12.27
C ALA A 122 208.30 109.68 12.02
N VAL A 123 209.58 110.15 12.51
CA VAL A 123 210.86 110.05 13.49
C VAL A 123 211.92 111.37 13.60
N ALA A 124 213.11 111.52 14.37
CA ALA A 124 214.13 112.75 14.57
C ALA A 124 215.72 112.69 15.16
N PRO A 125 216.66 113.78 15.28
CA PRO A 125 218.24 113.86 15.54
C PRO A 125 219.10 114.98 16.45
N ILE A 126 220.53 115.10 16.53
CA ILE A 126 221.54 116.03 17.38
C ILE A 126 223.09 116.35 16.82
N ALA A 127 224.31 116.96 17.27
CA ALA A 127 225.15 117.67 18.42
C ALA A 127 226.65 118.41 18.11
N SER A 128 227.59 118.94 19.04
CA SER A 128 228.98 119.75 18.88
C SER A 128 230.19 119.71 20.02
N ASN A 129 231.42 120.38 20.33
CA ASN A 129 232.45 121.61 20.20
C ASN A 129 234.03 121.33 20.73
N ASP A 130 235.22 122.06 21.04
CA ASP A 130 236.02 123.44 21.15
C ASP A 130 237.68 123.50 21.47
N SER A 131 238.56 124.63 21.52
CA SER A 131 240.11 124.76 21.97
C SER A 131 241.08 126.13 21.95
N ALA A 132 242.36 126.30 22.57
CA ALA A 132 243.42 127.50 22.51
C ALA A 132 244.95 127.55 23.21
N LYS A 133 246.03 128.46 22.93
CA LYS A 133 247.40 128.81 23.71
C LYS A 133 248.59 129.86 23.19
N LYS A 134 249.71 130.37 23.95
CA LYS A 134 250.97 131.29 23.58
C LYS A 134 252.24 131.63 24.61
N PHE A 135 253.53 132.16 24.28
CA PHE A 135 254.72 132.77 25.16
C PHE A 135 256.10 133.51 24.54
N ALA A 136 257.16 134.15 25.26
CA ALA A 136 258.54 134.82 24.81
C ALA A 136 259.76 135.35 25.84
N VAL A 137 261.11 135.68 25.49
CA VAL A 137 262.36 136.20 26.36
C VAL A 137 263.73 136.90 25.73
N LEU A 138 264.84 137.45 26.43
CA LEU A 138 266.23 138.09 25.93
C LEU A 138 267.65 138.25 26.80
N GLU A 139 268.65 139.23 26.59
CA GLU A 139 270.22 139.34 26.70
C GLU A 139 271.14 139.12 28.00
N SER A 140 271.66 140.13 28.75
CA SER A 140 272.37 139.93 30.07
C SER A 140 272.17 141.04 31.13
N GLU A 141 272.76 142.25 31.00
CA GLU A 141 272.37 143.43 31.82
C GLU A 141 271.98 144.68 30.99
N LEU A 142 272.18 144.64 29.67
CA LEU A 142 271.07 145.03 28.78
C LEU A 142 269.94 143.97 28.78
N ALA A 143 270.01 142.97 29.67
CA ALA A 143 268.91 142.22 30.28
C ALA A 143 267.79 143.09 30.85
N THR A 144 267.99 143.71 32.02
CA THR A 144 266.90 144.39 32.73
C THR A 144 266.39 145.67 32.04
N THR A 145 266.93 146.01 30.87
CA THR A 145 266.39 146.99 29.92
C THR A 145 265.86 146.33 28.63
N SER A 146 266.67 145.67 27.81
CA SER A 146 266.24 145.15 26.50
C SER A 146 265.52 143.79 26.52
N ALA A 147 265.61 142.98 27.58
CA ALA A 147 264.60 141.92 27.79
C ALA A 147 263.26 142.49 28.27
N LYS A 148 263.23 143.65 28.96
CA LYS A 148 261.97 144.38 29.20
C LYS A 148 261.43 145.02 27.91
N LEU A 149 262.31 145.52 27.02
CA LEU A 149 261.92 145.95 25.68
C LEU A 149 261.34 144.78 24.87
N SER A 150 261.93 143.59 24.97
CA SER A 150 261.39 142.35 24.38
C SER A 150 260.08 141.92 25.03
N LEU A 151 259.91 142.14 26.34
CA LEU A 151 258.67 141.84 27.06
C LEU A 151 257.55 142.79 26.64
N GLU A 152 257.81 144.10 26.52
CA GLU A 152 256.85 145.06 25.98
C GLU A 152 256.57 144.84 24.48
N LEU A 153 257.55 144.43 23.67
CA LEU A 153 257.32 143.98 22.30
C LEU A 153 256.40 142.73 22.26
N SER A 154 256.60 141.78 23.18
CA SER A 154 255.73 140.61 23.34
C SER A 154 254.33 140.95 23.86
N ARG A 155 254.21 142.05 24.61
CA ARG A 155 252.96 142.56 25.18
C ARG A 155 252.15 143.34 24.14
N ALA A 156 252.80 144.18 23.34
CA ALA A 156 252.23 144.79 22.15
C ALA A 156 251.75 143.72 21.16
N SER A 157 252.54 142.66 20.95
CA SER A 157 252.09 141.46 20.21
C SER A 157 250.83 140.82 20.83
N SER A 158 250.80 140.61 22.15
CA SER A 158 249.62 140.06 22.83
C SER A 158 248.37 140.92 22.71
N LEU A 159 248.53 142.25 22.73
CA LEU A 159 247.44 143.21 22.56
C LEU A 159 246.97 143.28 21.10
N GLN A 160 247.88 143.11 20.13
CA GLN A 160 247.53 143.00 18.71
C GLN A 160 246.70 141.75 18.41
N ASP A 161 247.07 140.60 19.01
CA ASP A 161 246.31 139.34 18.85
C ASP A 161 244.92 139.42 19.47
N GLU A 162 244.79 140.03 20.66
CA GLU A 162 243.51 140.18 21.35
C GLU A 162 242.61 141.26 20.69
N LEU A 163 243.21 142.31 20.13
CA LEU A 163 242.50 143.30 19.30
C LEU A 163 241.91 142.66 18.04
N ASN A 164 242.66 141.79 17.36
CA ASN A 164 242.18 141.04 16.20
C ASN A 164 241.00 140.11 16.55
N ARG A 165 240.98 139.51 17.75
CA ARG A 165 239.85 138.71 18.25
C ARG A 165 238.60 139.55 18.51
N GLN A 166 238.75 140.74 19.10
CA GLN A 166 237.62 141.66 19.30
C GLN A 166 236.95 142.04 17.96
N VAL A 167 237.73 142.31 16.91
CA VAL A 167 237.19 142.60 15.57
C VAL A 167 236.35 141.43 15.03
N GLN A 168 236.88 140.19 15.06
CA GLN A 168 236.13 139.01 14.61
C GLN A 168 234.82 138.78 15.39
N LYS A 169 234.78 139.14 16.68
CA LYS A 169 233.59 138.97 17.53
C LYS A 169 232.43 139.87 17.10
N TYR A 170 232.71 141.12 16.70
CA TYR A 170 231.65 142.06 16.27
C TYR A 170 231.00 141.69 14.93
N ASP A 171 231.74 141.14 13.96
CA ASP A 171 231.18 140.68 12.68
C ASP A 171 230.15 139.54 12.87
N ILE A 172 230.43 138.62 13.82
CA ILE A 172 229.53 137.50 14.16
C ILE A 172 228.24 138.02 14.81
N GLU A 173 228.34 139.01 15.72
CA GLU A 173 227.18 139.59 16.40
C GLU A 173 226.26 140.35 15.42
N MET A 174 226.82 141.14 14.49
CA MET A 174 226.04 141.82 13.44
C MET A 174 225.32 140.83 12.51
N THR A 175 226.00 139.78 12.06
CA THR A 175 225.42 138.76 11.16
C THR A 175 224.27 137.98 11.82
N THR A 176 224.34 137.79 13.13
CA THR A 176 223.32 137.09 13.91
C THR A 176 222.03 137.92 14.05
N SER A 177 222.16 139.24 14.22
CA SER A 177 221.03 140.16 14.40
C SER A 177 220.05 140.15 13.21
N VAL A 178 220.58 140.24 11.98
CA VAL A 178 219.77 140.30 10.74
C VAL A 178 218.88 139.07 10.57
N ASN A 179 219.41 137.86 10.84
CA ASN A 179 218.67 136.60 10.74
C ASN A 179 217.49 136.54 11.73
N MET A 180 217.62 137.13 12.91
CA MET A 180 216.59 137.11 13.94
C MET A 180 215.39 137.98 13.56
N GLN A 181 215.63 139.14 12.93
CA GLN A 181 214.59 140.06 12.50
C GLN A 181 213.71 139.47 11.38
N GLN A 182 214.27 138.63 10.51
CA GLN A 182 213.54 138.07 9.37
C GLN A 182 212.61 136.88 9.72
N ARG A 183 212.80 136.22 10.87
CA ARG A 183 211.83 135.23 11.38
C ARG A 183 210.51 135.88 11.83
N LEU A 184 210.60 136.95 12.61
CA LEU A 184 209.43 137.63 13.21
C LEU A 184 208.42 138.14 12.17
N GLN A 185 208.85 138.50 10.96
CA GLN A 185 207.94 138.88 9.87
C GLN A 185 207.08 137.72 9.33
N ASN A 186 207.57 136.47 9.40
CA ASN A 186 206.84 135.32 8.86
C ASN A 186 205.77 134.82 9.82
N ASP A 187 206.08 134.68 11.11
CA ASP A 187 205.14 134.17 12.13
C ASP A 187 203.92 135.09 12.27
N MET A 188 204.15 136.41 12.25
CA MET A 188 203.07 137.41 12.33
C MET A 188 202.13 137.38 11.11
N LYS A 189 202.60 136.89 9.95
CA LYS A 189 201.79 136.76 8.73
C LYS A 189 200.80 135.59 8.81
N LYS A 190 201.20 134.49 9.46
CA LYS A 190 200.36 133.29 9.64
C LYS A 190 199.21 133.54 10.60
N LEU A 191 199.48 134.20 11.73
CA LEU A 191 198.53 134.40 12.83
C LEU A 191 197.27 135.22 12.41
N VAL A 192 197.39 136.07 11.38
CA VAL A 192 196.27 136.83 10.80
C VAL A 192 195.31 135.92 9.99
N GLN A 193 195.84 134.86 9.37
CA GLN A 193 195.06 133.98 8.50
C GLN A 193 194.14 133.04 9.30
N ASP A 194 194.67 132.41 10.35
CA ASP A 194 193.94 131.49 11.23
C ASP A 194 192.68 132.15 11.86
N LYS A 195 192.73 133.46 12.14
CA LYS A 195 191.60 134.24 12.70
C LYS A 195 190.40 134.30 11.75
N LEU A 196 190.62 134.45 10.44
CA LEU A 196 189.55 134.58 9.43
C LEU A 196 188.82 133.27 9.13
N GLU A 197 189.37 132.14 9.56
CA GLU A 197 188.78 130.81 9.41
C GLU A 197 187.81 130.51 10.56
N LEU A 198 188.21 130.83 11.81
CA LEU A 198 187.39 130.72 13.01
C LEU A 198 186.09 131.54 12.94
N GLU A 199 186.15 132.77 12.41
CA GLU A 199 184.99 133.66 12.30
C GLU A 199 183.91 133.14 11.33
N ARG A 200 184.26 132.28 10.36
CA ARG A 200 183.26 131.60 9.51
C ARG A 200 182.58 130.46 10.25
N SER A 201 183.35 129.60 10.92
CA SER A 201 182.85 128.40 11.61
C SER A 201 181.83 128.76 12.69
N LEU A 202 182.12 129.80 13.50
CA LEU A 202 181.22 130.28 14.56
C LEU A 202 179.85 130.74 14.02
N LYS A 203 179.79 131.30 12.81
CA LYS A 203 178.54 131.79 12.22
C LYS A 203 177.65 130.63 11.77
N GLN A 204 178.21 129.65 11.06
CA GLN A 204 177.45 128.51 10.54
C GLN A 204 176.82 127.65 11.65
N ALA A 205 177.49 127.53 12.81
CA ALA A 205 176.96 126.82 13.97
C ALA A 205 175.75 127.48 14.64
N LYS A 206 175.49 128.77 14.37
CA LYS A 206 174.32 129.49 14.90
C LYS A 206 173.05 129.19 14.10
N ASP A 207 173.19 129.13 12.77
CA ASP A 207 172.06 128.96 11.86
C ASP A 207 171.44 127.55 11.97
N THR A 208 172.25 126.52 12.21
CA THR A 208 171.76 125.14 12.48
C THR A 208 170.99 125.02 13.79
N HIS A 209 171.36 125.76 14.85
CA HIS A 209 170.65 125.71 16.13
C HIS A 209 169.27 126.40 16.06
N ALA A 210 169.09 127.39 15.18
CA ALA A 210 167.79 128.01 14.95
C ALA A 210 166.78 127.04 14.31
N ALA A 211 167.22 126.23 13.34
CA ALA A 211 166.37 125.25 12.66
C ALA A 211 165.84 124.15 13.61
N ALA A 212 166.66 123.72 14.58
CA ALA A 212 166.27 122.69 15.55
C ALA A 212 165.12 123.12 16.49
N LEU A 213 165.04 124.41 16.84
CA LEU A 213 163.99 124.94 17.72
C LEU A 213 162.62 125.00 17.04
N ALA A 214 162.58 125.28 15.72
CA ALA A 214 161.33 125.25 14.95
C ALA A 214 160.71 123.85 14.95
N ALA A 215 161.50 122.83 14.56
CA ALA A 215 161.04 121.44 14.50
C ALA A 215 160.54 120.88 15.85
N ALA A 216 161.14 121.30 16.96
CA ALA A 216 160.68 120.93 18.30
C ALA A 216 159.32 121.55 18.67
N THR A 217 158.97 122.69 18.09
CA THR A 217 157.71 123.42 18.36
C THR A 217 156.54 122.76 17.63
N ASP A 218 156.71 122.42 16.35
CA ASP A 218 155.67 121.74 15.54
C ASP A 218 155.30 120.36 16.10
N ALA A 219 156.30 119.63 16.62
CA ALA A 219 156.09 118.32 17.23
C ALA A 219 155.14 118.38 18.46
N LEU A 220 155.22 119.44 19.26
CA LEU A 220 154.39 119.59 20.46
C LEU A 220 152.90 119.78 20.11
N ALA A 221 152.58 120.58 19.09
CA ALA A 221 151.21 120.83 18.66
C ALA A 221 150.49 119.54 18.22
N SER A 222 151.19 118.67 17.48
CA SER A 222 150.68 117.37 17.02
C SER A 222 150.24 116.45 18.18
N THR A 223 150.98 116.46 19.30
CA THR A 223 150.62 115.64 20.48
C THR A 223 149.33 116.08 21.16
N GLN A 224 149.01 117.38 21.14
CA GLN A 224 147.81 117.92 21.79
C GLN A 224 146.52 117.57 21.01
N GLU A 225 146.57 117.52 19.68
CA GLU A 225 145.39 117.17 18.85
C GLU A 225 144.98 115.70 19.02
N SER A 226 145.94 114.80 19.27
CA SER A 226 145.68 113.37 19.44
C SER A 226 144.92 113.08 20.74
N LEU A 227 145.31 113.72 21.85
CA LEU A 227 144.67 113.54 23.17
C LEU A 227 143.19 113.97 23.18
N ALA A 228 142.84 114.99 22.39
CA ALA A 228 141.45 115.44 22.26
C ALA A 228 140.54 114.35 21.66
N LYS A 229 141.01 113.62 20.64
CA LYS A 229 140.24 112.57 19.93
C LYS A 229 140.03 111.32 20.80
N GLU A 230 141.01 110.99 21.64
CA GLU A 230 140.90 109.92 22.64
C GLU A 230 139.80 110.23 23.68
N SER A 231 139.72 111.49 24.13
CA SER A 231 138.69 111.92 25.11
C SER A 231 137.24 111.80 24.59
N GLN A 232 137.00 112.06 23.29
CA GLN A 232 135.69 111.84 22.67
C GLN A 232 135.35 110.34 22.57
N SER A 233 136.35 109.51 22.25
CA SER A 233 136.18 108.07 22.06
C SER A 233 135.69 107.37 23.34
N PHE A 234 136.20 107.81 24.51
CA PHE A 234 135.76 107.30 25.81
C PHE A 234 134.28 107.57 26.13
N LEU A 235 133.75 108.74 25.74
CA LEU A 235 132.36 109.10 25.98
C LEU A 235 131.37 108.26 25.15
N ILE A 236 131.73 107.94 23.91
CA ILE A 236 130.92 107.06 23.04
C ILE A 236 130.86 105.65 23.62
N LEU A 237 132.00 105.12 24.11
CA LEU A 237 132.08 103.79 24.71
C LEU A 237 131.18 103.65 25.95
N LYS A 238 131.10 104.71 26.78
CA LYS A 238 130.22 104.76 27.95
C LYS A 238 128.72 104.85 27.60
N ALA A 239 128.37 105.44 26.46
CA ALA A 239 126.99 105.42 25.97
C ALA A 239 126.57 104.02 25.51
N ALA A 240 127.42 103.34 24.74
CA ALA A 240 127.18 101.97 24.27
C ALA A 240 127.06 100.95 25.43
N GLU A 241 127.82 101.14 26.52
CA GLU A 241 127.66 100.33 27.74
C GLU A 241 126.26 100.45 28.35
N ALA A 242 125.71 101.68 28.41
CA ALA A 242 124.38 101.93 28.95
C ALA A 242 123.27 101.34 28.07
N GLU A 243 123.39 101.46 26.74
CA GLU A 243 122.47 100.84 25.78
C GLU A 243 122.46 99.31 25.91
N SER A 244 123.63 98.67 26.03
CA SER A 244 123.75 97.22 26.22
C SER A 244 123.12 96.76 27.54
N GLN A 245 123.30 97.51 28.64
CA GLN A 245 122.63 97.21 29.92
C GLN A 245 121.10 97.33 29.81
N GLN A 246 120.59 98.29 29.01
CA GLN A 246 119.16 98.44 28.74
C GLN A 246 118.61 97.26 27.92
N GLU A 247 119.30 96.81 26.87
CA GLU A 247 118.91 95.62 26.10
C GLU A 247 118.85 94.35 26.96
N VAL A 248 119.86 94.11 27.82
CA VAL A 248 119.87 92.97 28.74
C VAL A 248 118.70 93.02 29.73
N SER A 249 118.25 94.22 30.14
CA SER A 249 117.05 94.37 30.97
C SER A 249 115.76 93.99 30.20
N SER A 250 115.65 94.42 28.93
CA SER A 250 114.52 94.09 28.05
C SER A 250 114.43 92.59 27.79
N LEU A 251 115.54 91.95 27.45
CA LEU A 251 115.62 90.51 27.21
C LEU A 251 115.24 89.68 28.46
N LYS A 252 115.60 90.13 29.67
CA LYS A 252 115.15 89.48 30.92
C LYS A 252 113.63 89.56 31.11
N VAL A 253 113.00 90.69 30.78
CA VAL A 253 111.54 90.84 30.84
C VAL A 253 110.85 89.97 29.78
N GLN A 254 111.39 89.91 28.56
CA GLN A 254 110.89 89.02 27.51
C GLN A 254 111.01 87.54 27.89
N LEU A 255 112.11 87.13 28.51
CA LEU A 255 112.32 85.76 29.00
C LEU A 255 111.34 85.40 30.14
N ALA A 256 111.08 86.34 31.06
CA ALA A 256 110.09 86.14 32.12
C ALA A 256 108.66 86.00 31.54
N ASN A 257 108.29 86.87 30.58
CA ASN A 257 106.97 86.82 29.94
C ASN A 257 106.75 85.54 29.11
N THR A 258 107.75 85.10 28.34
CA THR A 258 107.66 83.85 27.57
C THR A 258 107.63 82.61 28.47
N HIS A 259 108.34 82.62 29.61
CA HIS A 259 108.24 81.55 30.60
C HIS A 259 106.85 81.50 31.26
N ALA A 260 106.25 82.66 31.57
CA ALA A 260 104.88 82.72 32.08
C ALA A 260 103.86 82.18 31.05
N GLN A 261 103.98 82.59 29.79
CA GLN A 261 103.12 82.09 28.69
C GLN A 261 103.25 80.57 28.49
N LEU A 262 104.47 80.02 28.55
CA LEU A 262 104.70 78.57 28.49
C LEU A 262 104.05 77.83 29.67
N SER A 263 104.09 78.40 30.87
CA SER A 263 103.40 77.84 32.05
C SER A 263 101.88 77.82 31.86
N THR A 264 101.29 78.92 31.38
CA THR A 264 99.85 79.00 31.06
C THR A 264 99.43 77.99 30.01
N LEU A 265 100.13 77.93 28.87
CA LEU A 265 99.87 76.98 27.78
C LEU A 265 100.02 75.53 28.23
N THR A 266 100.94 75.23 29.15
CA THR A 266 101.10 73.89 29.72
C THR A 266 99.90 73.50 30.58
N ALA A 267 99.37 74.43 31.39
CA ALA A 267 98.18 74.20 32.20
C ALA A 267 96.90 74.04 31.35
N GLU A 268 96.74 74.86 30.30
CA GLU A 268 95.66 74.73 29.32
C GLU A 268 95.70 73.38 28.59
N LEU A 269 96.88 72.96 28.15
CA LEU A 269 97.06 71.69 27.44
C LEU A 269 96.78 70.48 28.36
N GLU A 270 97.14 70.54 29.64
CA GLU A 270 96.78 69.51 30.62
C GLU A 270 95.26 69.51 30.94
N SER A 271 94.61 70.68 30.95
CA SER A 271 93.15 70.80 31.05
C SER A 271 92.44 70.16 29.86
N VAL A 272 92.87 70.44 28.63
CA VAL A 272 92.32 69.84 27.40
C VAL A 272 92.52 68.33 27.38
N ARG A 273 93.69 67.82 27.82
CA ARG A 273 93.93 66.36 28.00
C ARG A 273 92.94 65.73 28.97
N ASN A 274 92.67 66.39 30.09
CA ASN A 274 91.73 65.88 31.09
C ASN A 274 90.29 65.90 30.60
N HIS A 275 89.86 66.94 29.88
CA HIS A 275 88.54 66.96 29.26
C HIS A 275 88.39 65.90 28.16
N SER A 276 89.43 65.63 27.36
CA SER A 276 89.42 64.51 26.40
C SER A 276 89.20 63.17 27.09
N ARG A 277 89.95 62.89 28.18
CA ARG A 277 89.80 61.66 28.98
C ARG A 277 88.39 61.50 29.56
N GLU A 278 87.75 62.60 29.96
CA GLU A 278 86.38 62.64 30.46
C GLU A 278 85.37 62.32 29.35
N GLN A 279 85.51 62.93 28.17
CA GLN A 279 84.69 62.63 26.99
C GLN A 279 84.84 61.18 26.53
N ASP A 280 86.07 60.64 26.51
CA ASP A 280 86.34 59.23 26.19
C ASP A 280 85.65 58.28 27.19
N SER A 281 85.65 58.62 28.48
CA SER A 281 84.96 57.86 29.53
C SER A 281 83.43 57.88 29.35
N LEU A 282 82.85 59.05 29.06
CA LEU A 282 81.42 59.20 28.79
C LEU A 282 81.00 58.45 27.51
N LEU A 283 81.80 58.53 26.44
CA LEU A 283 81.56 57.79 25.20
C LEU A 283 81.57 56.27 25.44
N GLN A 284 82.54 55.76 26.20
CA GLN A 284 82.57 54.34 26.57
C GLN A 284 81.39 53.94 27.47
N GLN A 285 80.88 54.83 28.33
CA GLN A 285 79.67 54.55 29.11
C GLN A 285 78.44 54.46 28.19
N ALA A 286 78.24 55.44 27.31
CA ALA A 286 77.13 55.46 26.35
C ALA A 286 77.15 54.24 25.42
N GLN A 287 78.33 53.80 24.97
CA GLN A 287 78.49 52.56 24.21
C GLN A 287 78.07 51.31 25.01
N ARG A 288 78.48 51.20 26.28
CA ARG A 288 78.07 50.08 27.16
C ARG A 288 76.57 50.08 27.46
N GLU A 289 75.93 51.25 27.50
CA GLU A 289 74.49 51.37 27.72
C GLU A 289 73.69 51.05 26.45
N LEU A 290 74.15 51.51 25.28
CA LEU A 290 73.57 51.14 23.99
C LEU A 290 73.68 49.63 23.72
N GLU A 291 74.80 48.99 24.06
CA GLU A 291 74.96 47.54 23.93
C GLU A 291 74.02 46.75 24.88
N ARG A 292 73.76 47.28 26.08
CA ARG A 292 72.78 46.68 27.02
C ARG A 292 71.35 46.76 26.49
N GLU A 293 70.93 47.92 25.97
CA GLU A 293 69.59 48.07 25.41
C GLU A 293 69.43 47.28 24.10
N ARG A 294 70.48 47.20 23.27
CA ARG A 294 70.49 46.28 22.12
C ARG A 294 70.25 44.83 22.55
N VAL A 295 70.98 44.34 23.56
CA VAL A 295 70.81 42.96 24.08
C VAL A 295 69.40 42.76 24.68
N ARG A 296 68.81 43.78 25.31
CA ARG A 296 67.40 43.73 25.76
C ARG A 296 66.43 43.60 24.59
N PHE A 297 66.54 44.44 23.57
CA PHE A 297 65.68 44.36 22.38
C PHE A 297 65.86 43.04 21.63
N ASP A 298 67.09 42.52 21.52
CA ASP A 298 67.35 41.18 20.96
C ASP A 298 66.63 40.10 21.80
N MET A 299 66.66 40.17 23.14
CA MET A 299 65.94 39.24 24.03
C MET A 299 64.40 39.36 23.94
N GLU A 300 63.86 40.59 23.89
CA GLU A 300 62.43 40.86 23.78
C GLU A 300 61.88 40.40 22.43
N LEU A 301 62.59 40.72 21.34
CA LEU A 301 62.29 40.24 19.99
C LEU A 301 62.28 38.71 19.93
N ASP A 302 63.21 38.04 20.61
CA ASP A 302 63.26 36.59 20.66
C ASP A 302 62.22 35.97 21.61
N ALA A 303 61.70 36.71 22.59
CA ALA A 303 60.53 36.32 23.37
C ALA A 303 59.24 36.43 22.52
N GLU A 304 59.09 37.52 21.76
CA GLU A 304 57.95 37.78 20.88
C GLU A 304 57.85 36.74 19.74
N LYS A 305 58.97 36.40 19.08
CA LYS A 305 59.00 35.28 18.10
C LYS A 305 58.51 33.97 18.72
N LYS A 306 58.88 33.68 19.97
CA LYS A 306 58.45 32.46 20.69
C LYS A 306 56.97 32.53 21.08
N LEU A 307 56.45 33.72 21.41
CA LEU A 307 55.03 33.95 21.68
C LEU A 307 54.18 33.76 20.42
N GLN A 308 54.55 34.39 19.30
CA GLN A 308 53.87 34.22 18.00
C GLN A 308 53.90 32.77 17.53
N SER A 309 55.03 32.07 17.71
CA SER A 309 55.15 30.64 17.40
C SER A 309 54.16 29.79 18.21
N ARG A 310 53.97 30.08 19.51
CA ARG A 310 52.97 29.42 20.37
C ARG A 310 51.54 29.75 19.94
N MET A 311 51.23 31.03 19.70
CA MET A 311 49.91 31.44 19.21
C MET A 311 49.55 30.77 17.88
N HIS A 312 50.51 30.59 16.98
CA HIS A 312 50.30 29.83 15.74
C HIS A 312 50.12 28.32 15.95
N SER A 313 50.83 27.69 16.89
CA SER A 313 50.58 26.27 17.23
C SER A 313 49.21 26.08 17.89
N ASP A 314 48.82 26.99 18.79
CA ASP A 314 47.54 26.92 19.50
C ASP A 314 46.36 27.20 18.56
N ALA A 315 46.48 28.19 17.66
CA ALA A 315 45.48 28.43 16.62
C ALA A 315 45.30 27.22 15.67
N ARG A 316 46.40 26.52 15.31
CA ARG A 316 46.33 25.27 14.54
C ARG A 316 45.66 24.16 15.35
N ARG A 317 45.98 24.02 16.64
CA ARG A 317 45.36 23.05 17.54
C ARG A 317 43.86 23.28 17.67
N TYR A 318 43.42 24.50 17.99
CA TYR A 318 42.00 24.84 18.07
C TYR A 318 41.27 24.65 16.74
N SER A 319 41.93 24.89 15.60
CA SER A 319 41.35 24.62 14.28
C SER A 319 41.11 23.12 14.06
N LEU A 320 42.10 22.27 14.38
CA LEU A 320 41.99 20.80 14.28
C LEU A 320 40.99 20.22 15.29
N GLU A 321 40.95 20.75 16.50
CA GLU A 321 40.03 20.34 17.58
C GLU A 321 38.59 20.72 17.20
N ARG A 322 38.36 21.93 16.68
CA ARG A 322 37.07 22.35 16.12
C ARG A 322 36.64 21.51 14.91
N GLN A 323 37.57 21.17 14.02
CA GLN A 323 37.29 20.30 12.87
C GLN A 323 36.88 18.89 13.34
N SER A 324 37.59 18.33 14.31
CA SER A 324 37.25 17.05 14.95
C SER A 324 35.85 17.09 15.58
N SER A 325 35.51 18.14 16.34
CA SER A 325 34.16 18.32 16.89
C SER A 325 33.08 18.45 15.80
N VAL A 326 33.38 19.15 14.69
CA VAL A 326 32.46 19.27 13.55
C VAL A 326 32.25 17.92 12.86
N ASP A 327 33.28 17.11 12.70
CA ASP A 327 33.16 15.79 12.07
C ASP A 327 32.51 14.75 12.99
N GLN A 328 32.72 14.84 14.31
CA GLN A 328 31.91 14.11 15.31
C GLN A 328 30.43 14.51 15.24
N LEU A 329 30.12 15.82 15.18
CA LEU A 329 28.74 16.28 15.03
C LEU A 329 28.10 15.75 13.74
N LYS A 330 28.79 15.83 12.59
CA LYS A 330 28.33 15.19 11.34
C LYS A 330 28.04 13.70 11.52
N ALA A 331 28.94 12.95 12.16
CA ALA A 331 28.73 11.54 12.42
C ALA A 331 27.43 11.31 13.22
N THR A 332 27.25 12.00 14.35
CA THR A 332 26.02 11.90 15.16
C THR A 332 24.75 12.34 14.43
N VAL A 333 24.82 13.34 13.53
CA VAL A 333 23.69 13.73 12.68
C VAL A 333 23.36 12.62 11.69
N THR A 334 24.34 12.06 10.97
CA THR A 334 24.08 10.95 10.02
C THR A 334 23.62 9.66 10.72
N GLU A 335 23.97 9.46 12.00
CA GLU A 335 23.43 8.38 12.82
C GLU A 335 21.99 8.67 13.25
N SER A 336 21.69 9.90 13.68
CA SER A 336 20.31 10.34 13.95
C SER A 336 19.41 10.24 12.73
N GLU A 337 19.88 10.60 11.54
CA GLU A 337 19.15 10.46 10.26
C GLU A 337 18.87 8.99 9.94
N LYS A 338 19.86 8.09 10.13
CA LYS A 338 19.66 6.63 9.99
C LYS A 338 18.65 6.08 10.99
N LEU A 339 18.74 6.48 12.26
CA LEU A 339 17.81 6.06 13.30
C LEU A 339 16.39 6.57 13.01
N GLN A 340 16.25 7.82 12.54
CA GLN A 340 14.96 8.39 12.16
C GLN A 340 14.37 7.70 10.92
N ALA A 341 15.18 7.36 9.91
CA ALA A 341 14.75 6.56 8.77
C ALA A 341 14.35 5.13 9.17
N THR A 342 15.08 4.52 10.10
CA THR A 342 14.77 3.18 10.65
C THR A 342 13.48 3.20 11.48
N LEU A 343 13.26 4.26 12.26
CA LEU A 343 12.02 4.50 13.01
C LEU A 343 10.83 4.71 12.07
N ALA A 344 11.01 5.48 10.99
CA ALA A 344 9.98 5.66 9.96
C ALA A 344 9.63 4.32 9.30
N ALA A 345 10.63 3.54 8.86
CA ALA A 345 10.42 2.23 8.25
C ALA A 345 9.74 1.22 9.19
N THR A 346 10.13 1.17 10.47
CA THR A 346 9.47 0.30 11.46
C THR A 346 8.07 0.79 11.84
N SER A 347 7.80 2.10 11.82
CA SER A 347 6.45 2.63 12.02
C SER A 347 5.51 2.31 10.85
N ALA A 348 6.01 2.32 9.61
CA ALA A 348 5.26 1.88 8.43
C ALA A 348 4.98 0.37 8.48
N ALA A 349 6.00 -0.45 8.74
CA ALA A 349 5.83 -1.89 8.90
C ALA A 349 4.88 -2.27 10.07
N LYS A 350 4.83 -1.45 11.13
CA LYS A 350 3.85 -1.60 12.21
C LYS A 350 2.41 -1.30 11.72
N ALA A 351 2.22 -0.24 10.93
CA ALA A 351 0.92 0.08 10.35
C ALA A 351 0.45 -1.00 9.36
N ASP A 352 1.34 -1.49 8.50
CA ASP A 352 1.05 -2.63 7.60
C ASP A 352 0.63 -3.88 8.40
N LEU A 353 1.30 -4.17 9.51
CA LEU A 353 0.94 -5.28 10.40
C LEU A 353 -0.43 -5.06 11.06
N GLU A 354 -0.73 -3.86 11.55
CA GLU A 354 -2.03 -3.51 12.14
C GLU A 354 -3.18 -3.64 11.11
N ASP A 355 -2.98 -3.19 9.87
CA ASP A 355 -3.94 -3.40 8.76
C ASP A 355 -4.11 -4.90 8.44
N THR A 356 -3.04 -5.72 8.47
CA THR A 356 -3.19 -7.17 8.29
C THR A 356 -3.92 -7.86 9.45
N ILE A 357 -3.76 -7.38 10.69
CA ILE A 357 -4.50 -7.89 11.85
C ILE A 357 -5.99 -7.58 11.68
N VAL A 358 -6.35 -6.32 11.39
CA VAL A 358 -7.75 -5.91 11.16
C VAL A 358 -8.40 -6.72 10.02
N ARG A 359 -7.67 -6.98 8.93
CA ARG A 359 -8.16 -7.84 7.85
C ARG A 359 -8.37 -9.29 8.31
N LEU A 360 -7.43 -9.87 9.05
CA LEU A 360 -7.54 -11.23 9.56
C LEU A 360 -8.66 -11.39 10.60
N GLU A 361 -8.94 -10.35 11.39
CA GLU A 361 -10.08 -10.31 12.30
C GLU A 361 -11.42 -10.25 11.55
N ALA A 362 -11.53 -9.46 10.48
CA ALA A 362 -12.71 -9.45 9.61
C ALA A 362 -12.91 -10.80 8.86
N GLU A 363 -11.83 -11.43 8.39
CA GLU A 363 -11.85 -12.78 7.80
C GLU A 363 -12.25 -13.84 8.83
N ARG A 364 -11.86 -13.69 10.10
CA ARG A 364 -12.28 -14.53 11.22
C ARG A 364 -13.76 -14.34 11.57
N GLU A 365 -14.25 -13.11 11.67
CA GLU A 365 -15.67 -12.83 11.98
C GLU A 365 -16.60 -13.35 10.89
N THR A 366 -16.27 -13.11 9.62
CA THR A 366 -17.04 -13.64 8.48
C THR A 366 -17.01 -15.17 8.44
N SER A 367 -15.87 -15.79 8.69
CA SER A 367 -15.76 -17.26 8.83
C SER A 367 -16.61 -17.79 10.01
N GLN A 368 -16.61 -17.11 11.16
CA GLN A 368 -17.41 -17.49 12.32
C GLN A 368 -18.92 -17.31 12.06
N GLY A 369 -19.31 -16.30 11.27
CA GLY A 369 -20.67 -16.11 10.78
C GLY A 369 -21.11 -17.27 9.88
N LEU A 370 -20.29 -17.63 8.88
CA LEU A 370 -20.54 -18.77 8.00
C LEU A 370 -20.66 -20.09 8.77
N LEU A 371 -19.80 -20.33 9.76
CA LEU A 371 -19.86 -21.52 10.61
C LEU A 371 -21.14 -21.58 11.46
N LYS A 372 -21.64 -20.45 11.97
CA LYS A 372 -22.93 -20.37 12.67
C LYS A 372 -24.10 -20.70 11.73
N THR A 373 -24.10 -20.16 10.51
CA THR A 373 -25.12 -20.46 9.51
C THR A 373 -25.10 -21.95 9.14
N LEU A 374 -23.92 -22.50 8.82
CA LEU A 374 -23.76 -23.91 8.46
C LEU A 374 -24.21 -24.85 9.60
N ALA A 375 -23.91 -24.51 10.86
CA ALA A 375 -24.41 -25.27 12.01
C ALA A 375 -25.94 -25.21 12.13
N SER A 376 -26.55 -24.06 11.88
CA SER A 376 -28.01 -23.91 11.83
C SER A 376 -28.63 -24.76 10.70
N ASP A 377 -28.03 -24.75 9.51
CA ASP A 377 -28.49 -25.53 8.36
C ASP A 377 -28.38 -27.04 8.61
N VAL A 378 -27.28 -27.50 9.22
CA VAL A 378 -27.12 -28.91 9.64
C VAL A 378 -28.15 -29.30 10.70
N HIS A 379 -28.47 -28.42 11.66
CA HIS A 379 -29.54 -28.67 12.62
C HIS A 379 -30.93 -28.72 11.97
N ALA A 380 -31.22 -27.86 10.99
CA ALA A 380 -32.46 -27.88 10.23
C ALA A 380 -32.58 -29.18 9.40
N GLN A 381 -31.55 -29.54 8.64
CA GLN A 381 -31.49 -30.79 7.88
C GLN A 381 -31.67 -32.02 8.77
N LYS A 382 -31.07 -32.05 9.96
CA LYS A 382 -31.28 -33.14 10.93
C LYS A 382 -32.74 -33.19 11.40
N ALA A 383 -33.34 -32.05 11.73
CA ALA A 383 -34.75 -31.99 12.15
C ALA A 383 -35.71 -32.47 11.03
N ASP A 384 -35.41 -32.16 9.77
CA ASP A 384 -36.21 -32.61 8.63
C ASP A 384 -35.97 -34.10 8.28
N LEU A 385 -34.76 -34.63 8.43
CA LEU A 385 -34.52 -36.08 8.40
C LEU A 385 -35.29 -36.81 9.51
N GLU A 386 -35.33 -36.25 10.72
CA GLU A 386 -36.17 -36.79 11.80
C GLU A 386 -37.66 -36.71 11.50
N ARG A 387 -38.14 -35.67 10.80
CA ARG A 387 -39.54 -35.60 10.31
C ARG A 387 -39.82 -36.65 9.24
N LEU A 388 -38.92 -36.82 8.27
CA LEU A 388 -39.05 -37.80 7.20
C LEU A 388 -39.07 -39.23 7.75
N ASN A 389 -38.17 -39.58 8.67
CA ASN A 389 -38.19 -40.89 9.33
C ASN A 389 -39.50 -41.13 10.11
N LYS A 390 -40.02 -40.09 10.80
CA LYS A 390 -41.32 -40.16 11.52
C LYS A 390 -42.51 -40.25 10.55
N ALA A 391 -42.40 -39.73 9.33
CA ALA A 391 -43.41 -39.87 8.28
C ALA A 391 -43.35 -41.26 7.61
N GLN A 392 -42.16 -41.76 7.31
CA GLN A 392 -41.94 -43.11 6.79
C GLN A 392 -42.49 -44.18 7.75
N ALA A 393 -42.15 -44.11 9.04
CA ALA A 393 -42.66 -45.06 10.03
C ALA A 393 -44.20 -45.05 10.16
N LYS A 394 -44.85 -43.90 9.93
CA LYS A 394 -46.32 -43.81 9.85
C LYS A 394 -46.86 -44.47 8.59
N TRP A 395 -46.25 -44.21 7.43
CA TRP A 395 -46.65 -44.81 6.16
C TRP A 395 -46.44 -46.33 6.15
N GLU A 396 -45.36 -46.83 6.77
CA GLU A 396 -45.13 -48.27 6.94
C GLU A 396 -46.21 -48.91 7.84
N ALA A 397 -46.62 -48.25 8.91
CA ALA A 397 -47.72 -48.72 9.76
C ALA A 397 -49.08 -48.70 9.03
N GLU A 398 -49.41 -47.60 8.33
CA GLU A 398 -50.62 -47.47 7.51
C GLU A 398 -50.66 -48.51 6.38
N LYS A 399 -49.51 -48.78 5.74
CA LYS A 399 -49.36 -49.86 4.76
C LYS A 399 -49.64 -51.22 5.36
N CYS A 400 -49.08 -51.54 6.53
CA CYS A 400 -49.35 -52.81 7.21
C CYS A 400 -50.82 -52.95 7.63
N GLU A 401 -51.48 -51.85 8.01
CA GLU A 401 -52.92 -51.86 8.29
C GLU A 401 -53.73 -52.13 7.02
N LEU A 402 -53.41 -51.46 5.91
CA LEU A 402 -54.06 -51.68 4.60
C LEU A 402 -53.85 -53.12 4.08
N GLU A 403 -52.65 -53.69 4.26
CA GLU A 403 -52.35 -55.10 3.92
C GLU A 403 -53.18 -56.07 4.79
N ALA A 404 -53.37 -55.77 6.08
CA ALA A 404 -54.24 -56.54 6.97
C ALA A 404 -55.74 -56.39 6.62
N GLN A 405 -56.19 -55.18 6.26
CA GLN A 405 -57.56 -54.92 5.79
C GLN A 405 -57.84 -55.66 4.47
N ALA A 406 -56.88 -55.68 3.53
CA ALA A 406 -56.98 -56.43 2.28
C ALA A 406 -57.05 -57.95 2.50
N ALA A 407 -56.23 -58.49 3.40
CA ALA A 407 -56.29 -59.90 3.79
C ALA A 407 -57.64 -60.26 4.45
N SER A 408 -58.18 -59.37 5.30
CA SER A 408 -59.52 -59.51 5.87
C SER A 408 -60.61 -59.49 4.80
N HIS A 409 -60.51 -58.58 3.82
CA HIS A 409 -61.45 -58.50 2.70
C HIS A 409 -61.46 -59.78 1.86
N GLU A 410 -60.30 -60.29 1.45
CA GLU A 410 -60.22 -61.57 0.72
C GLU A 410 -60.73 -62.76 1.56
N ALA A 411 -60.54 -62.76 2.88
CA ALA A 411 -61.14 -63.75 3.77
C ALA A 411 -62.68 -63.63 3.85
N THR A 412 -63.25 -62.42 3.82
CA THR A 412 -64.72 -62.23 3.73
C THR A 412 -65.29 -62.63 2.37
N LYS A 413 -64.55 -62.35 1.29
CA LYS A 413 -64.90 -62.74 -0.08
C LYS A 413 -64.85 -64.26 -0.27
N ALA A 414 -63.86 -64.95 0.30
CA ALA A 414 -63.82 -66.41 0.33
C ALA A 414 -65.03 -67.01 1.06
N LYS A 415 -65.43 -66.41 2.20
CA LYS A 415 -66.66 -66.79 2.91
C LYS A 415 -67.92 -66.53 2.08
N LEU A 416 -67.99 -65.42 1.35
CA LEU A 416 -69.09 -65.11 0.44
C LEU A 416 -69.20 -66.17 -0.67
N THR A 417 -68.10 -66.50 -1.35
CA THR A 417 -68.10 -67.55 -2.39
C THR A 417 -68.47 -68.93 -1.86
N ALA A 418 -68.15 -69.23 -0.59
CA ALA A 418 -68.59 -70.47 0.05
C ALA A 418 -70.09 -70.47 0.38
N LEU A 419 -70.66 -69.33 0.78
CA LEU A 419 -72.11 -69.17 0.98
C LEU A 419 -72.87 -69.19 -0.35
N GLU A 420 -72.32 -68.62 -1.42
CA GLU A 420 -72.86 -68.69 -2.78
C GLU A 420 -72.90 -70.14 -3.27
N ALA A 421 -71.79 -70.89 -3.11
CA ALA A 421 -71.75 -72.31 -3.43
C ALA A 421 -72.79 -73.12 -2.63
N HIS A 422 -72.86 -72.93 -1.31
CA HIS A 422 -73.86 -73.56 -0.45
C HIS A 422 -75.29 -73.20 -0.84
N ASN A 423 -75.56 -71.96 -1.28
CA ASN A 423 -76.86 -71.55 -1.79
C ASN A 423 -77.20 -72.23 -3.13
N THR A 424 -76.22 -72.48 -4.01
CA THR A 424 -76.45 -73.28 -5.23
C THR A 424 -76.70 -74.76 -4.94
N GLU A 425 -76.06 -75.31 -3.90
CA GLU A 425 -76.33 -76.67 -3.41
C GLU A 425 -77.73 -76.79 -2.77
N LEU A 426 -78.12 -75.81 -1.95
CA LEU A 426 -79.49 -75.71 -1.41
C LEU A 426 -80.53 -75.56 -2.53
N GLN A 427 -80.28 -74.73 -3.55
CA GLN A 427 -81.21 -74.59 -4.67
C GLN A 427 -81.35 -75.91 -5.45
N SER A 428 -80.24 -76.61 -5.71
CA SER A 428 -80.27 -77.95 -6.32
C SER A 428 -81.07 -78.96 -5.50
N SER A 429 -80.98 -78.89 -4.16
CA SER A 429 -81.79 -79.71 -3.24
C SER A 429 -83.27 -79.33 -3.24
N ILE A 430 -83.59 -78.03 -3.34
CA ILE A 430 -84.97 -77.53 -3.51
C ILE A 430 -85.55 -77.98 -4.85
N ASP A 431 -84.79 -77.89 -5.94
CA ASP A 431 -85.22 -78.31 -7.28
C ASP A 431 -85.44 -79.83 -7.34
N ALA A 432 -84.56 -80.61 -6.70
CA ALA A 432 -84.70 -82.06 -6.57
C ALA A 432 -85.94 -82.45 -5.74
N THR A 433 -86.14 -81.84 -4.57
CA THR A 433 -87.31 -82.13 -3.72
C THR A 433 -88.62 -81.62 -4.34
N ALA A 434 -88.60 -80.54 -5.11
CA ALA A 434 -89.73 -80.11 -5.92
C ALA A 434 -90.06 -81.11 -7.05
N ALA A 435 -89.04 -81.68 -7.71
CA ALA A 435 -89.22 -82.74 -8.71
C ALA A 435 -89.77 -84.04 -8.09
N GLU A 436 -89.29 -84.44 -6.90
CA GLU A 436 -89.85 -85.56 -6.15
C GLU A 436 -91.29 -85.31 -5.69
N THR A 437 -91.59 -84.10 -5.20
CA THR A 437 -92.95 -83.70 -4.79
C THR A 437 -93.91 -83.78 -5.98
N LYS A 438 -93.52 -83.22 -7.13
CA LYS A 438 -94.32 -83.34 -8.37
C LYS A 438 -94.49 -84.79 -8.80
N ALA A 439 -93.45 -85.63 -8.70
CA ALA A 439 -93.56 -87.05 -9.02
C ALA A 439 -94.44 -87.84 -8.01
N LEU A 440 -94.68 -87.31 -6.81
CA LEU A 440 -95.66 -87.82 -5.86
C LEU A 440 -97.08 -87.29 -6.15
N GLU A 441 -97.23 -86.03 -6.58
CA GLU A 441 -98.49 -85.47 -7.07
C GLU A 441 -98.99 -86.21 -8.31
N ASP A 442 -98.11 -86.47 -9.29
CA ASP A 442 -98.41 -87.28 -10.49
C ASP A 442 -98.82 -88.72 -10.10
N LYS A 443 -98.21 -89.31 -9.07
CA LYS A 443 -98.62 -90.63 -8.53
C LYS A 443 -99.98 -90.57 -7.84
N LEU A 444 -100.27 -89.52 -7.07
CA LEU A 444 -101.58 -89.32 -6.44
C LEU A 444 -102.68 -89.09 -7.48
N ALA A 445 -102.41 -88.33 -8.54
CA ALA A 445 -103.33 -88.17 -9.67
C ALA A 445 -103.63 -89.51 -10.36
N ASN A 446 -102.62 -90.37 -10.58
CA ASN A 446 -102.82 -91.72 -11.11
C ASN A 446 -103.57 -92.65 -10.13
N LEU A 447 -103.36 -92.52 -8.82
CA LEU A 447 -104.13 -93.26 -7.81
C LEU A 447 -105.59 -92.82 -7.76
N HIS A 448 -105.89 -91.52 -7.90
CA HIS A 448 -107.26 -91.04 -8.04
C HIS A 448 -107.90 -91.50 -9.36
N ALA A 449 -107.19 -91.43 -10.48
CA ALA A 449 -107.70 -91.93 -11.77
C ALA A 449 -108.01 -93.44 -11.75
N THR A 450 -107.19 -94.25 -11.06
CA THR A 450 -107.46 -95.69 -10.89
C THR A 450 -108.58 -95.96 -9.87
N GLN A 451 -108.72 -95.14 -8.83
CA GLN A 451 -109.86 -95.18 -7.91
C GLN A 451 -111.18 -94.83 -8.62
N ASP A 452 -111.20 -93.82 -9.49
CA ASP A 452 -112.36 -93.42 -10.27
C ASP A 452 -112.72 -94.48 -11.33
N ALA A 453 -111.73 -95.09 -11.98
CA ALA A 453 -111.94 -96.22 -12.87
C ALA A 453 -112.56 -97.43 -12.13
N LEU A 454 -112.05 -97.77 -10.95
CA LEU A 454 -112.60 -98.83 -10.09
C LEU A 454 -114.02 -98.49 -9.57
N ALA A 455 -114.30 -97.21 -9.32
CA ALA A 455 -115.65 -96.75 -8.95
C ALA A 455 -116.63 -96.88 -10.13
N ALA A 456 -116.20 -96.55 -11.35
CA ALA A 456 -116.99 -96.72 -12.57
C ALA A 456 -117.21 -98.21 -12.93
N GLU A 457 -116.20 -99.05 -12.74
CA GLU A 457 -116.31 -100.51 -12.87
C GLU A 457 -117.29 -101.07 -11.82
N LYS A 458 -117.14 -100.70 -10.54
CA LYS A 458 -118.07 -101.07 -9.47
C LYS A 458 -119.52 -100.63 -9.75
N ALA A 459 -119.72 -99.41 -10.26
CA ALA A 459 -121.04 -98.92 -10.65
C ALA A 459 -121.63 -99.72 -11.84
N THR A 460 -120.76 -100.21 -12.72
CA THR A 460 -121.16 -101.04 -13.87
C THR A 460 -121.47 -102.48 -13.45
N LEU A 461 -120.67 -103.08 -12.57
CA LEU A 461 -120.94 -104.36 -11.91
C LEU A 461 -122.25 -104.32 -11.11
N LEU A 462 -122.50 -103.26 -10.32
CA LEU A 462 -123.78 -103.06 -9.63
C LEU A 462 -124.94 -103.01 -10.62
N ARG A 463 -124.81 -102.27 -11.74
CA ARG A 463 -125.83 -102.21 -12.79
C ARG A 463 -126.08 -103.57 -13.44
N HIS A 464 -125.04 -104.39 -13.64
CA HIS A 464 -125.18 -105.78 -14.10
C HIS A 464 -125.89 -106.67 -13.08
N VAL A 465 -125.51 -106.61 -11.80
CA VAL A 465 -126.16 -107.36 -10.71
C VAL A 465 -127.63 -106.97 -10.60
N THR A 466 -127.97 -105.69 -10.60
CA THR A 466 -129.38 -105.22 -10.60
C THR A 466 -130.14 -105.71 -11.84
N LYS A 467 -129.50 -105.75 -13.03
CA LYS A 467 -130.13 -106.33 -14.22
C LYS A 467 -130.37 -107.84 -14.04
N SER A 468 -129.38 -108.61 -13.61
CA SER A 468 -129.55 -110.05 -13.38
C SER A 468 -130.57 -110.37 -12.28
N GLN A 469 -130.71 -109.51 -11.27
CA GLN A 469 -131.79 -109.58 -10.28
C GLN A 469 -133.17 -109.42 -10.95
N ALA A 470 -133.34 -108.43 -11.82
CA ALA A 470 -134.58 -108.20 -12.56
C ALA A 470 -134.86 -109.27 -13.63
N ASP A 471 -133.81 -109.81 -14.29
CA ASP A 471 -133.91 -110.91 -15.23
C ASP A 471 -134.35 -112.21 -14.49
N LEU A 472 -133.91 -112.43 -13.24
CA LEU A 472 -134.40 -113.51 -12.37
C LEU A 472 -135.85 -113.30 -11.92
N GLU A 473 -136.23 -112.09 -11.49
CA GLU A 473 -137.64 -111.78 -11.18
C GLU A 473 -138.56 -111.95 -12.39
N ALA A 474 -138.07 -111.70 -13.61
CA ALA A 474 -138.80 -111.98 -14.84
C ALA A 474 -138.93 -113.49 -15.09
N LEU A 475 -137.89 -114.27 -14.78
CA LEU A 475 -137.91 -115.73 -14.87
C LEU A 475 -138.95 -116.32 -13.89
N ASP A 476 -138.99 -115.87 -12.63
CA ASP A 476 -139.99 -116.30 -11.65
C ASP A 476 -141.43 -115.97 -12.11
N ARG A 477 -141.64 -114.81 -12.74
CA ARG A 477 -142.97 -114.46 -13.32
C ARG A 477 -143.35 -115.45 -14.43
N ILE A 478 -142.43 -115.73 -15.37
CA ILE A 478 -142.62 -116.73 -16.44
C ILE A 478 -142.84 -118.14 -15.86
N GLN A 479 -142.21 -118.48 -14.73
CA GLN A 479 -142.43 -119.71 -13.99
C GLN A 479 -143.89 -119.78 -13.48
N THR A 480 -144.37 -118.72 -12.82
CA THR A 480 -145.76 -118.65 -12.33
C THR A 480 -146.82 -118.60 -13.43
N GLU A 481 -146.51 -118.01 -14.59
CA GLU A 481 -147.36 -118.07 -15.78
C GLU A 481 -147.40 -119.49 -16.36
N ASN A 482 -146.27 -120.19 -16.46
CA ASN A 482 -146.23 -121.60 -16.85
C ASN A 482 -147.04 -122.47 -15.87
N ASP A 483 -146.91 -122.28 -14.55
CA ASP A 483 -147.72 -123.00 -13.57
C ASP A 483 -149.21 -122.70 -13.69
N ALA A 484 -149.59 -121.50 -14.16
CA ALA A 484 -150.98 -121.13 -14.43
C ALA A 484 -151.49 -121.76 -15.73
N LEU A 485 -150.68 -121.76 -16.80
CA LEU A 485 -150.97 -122.43 -18.06
C LEU A 485 -151.07 -123.95 -17.88
N GLN A 486 -150.19 -124.56 -17.08
CA GLN A 486 -150.22 -126.00 -16.80
C GLN A 486 -151.47 -126.40 -16.00
N ARG A 487 -151.94 -125.54 -15.08
CA ARG A 487 -153.24 -125.71 -14.42
C ARG A 487 -154.39 -125.59 -15.42
N ALA A 488 -154.40 -124.58 -16.28
CA ALA A 488 -155.42 -124.41 -17.31
C ALA A 488 -155.45 -125.59 -18.31
N ILE A 489 -154.29 -126.15 -18.68
CA ILE A 489 -154.19 -127.35 -19.51
C ILE A 489 -154.77 -128.58 -18.79
N ASN A 490 -154.44 -128.78 -17.50
CA ASN A 490 -155.01 -129.87 -16.72
C ASN A 490 -156.53 -129.76 -16.55
N ASP A 491 -157.07 -128.55 -16.37
CA ASP A 491 -158.51 -128.32 -16.25
C ASP A 491 -159.24 -128.42 -17.60
N MET A 492 -158.60 -128.02 -18.72
CA MET A 492 -159.08 -128.34 -20.07
C MET A 492 -159.07 -129.85 -20.35
N SER A 493 -158.07 -130.60 -19.86
CA SER A 493 -158.02 -132.05 -20.04
C SER A 493 -159.20 -132.71 -19.33
N LYS A 494 -159.46 -132.39 -18.05
CA LYS A 494 -160.64 -132.89 -17.31
C LYS A 494 -161.95 -132.53 -18.01
N ALA A 495 -162.05 -131.34 -18.61
CA ALA A 495 -163.22 -130.93 -19.37
C ALA A 495 -163.36 -131.76 -20.67
N SER A 496 -162.26 -132.05 -21.36
CA SER A 496 -162.22 -132.95 -22.52
C SER A 496 -162.66 -134.38 -22.14
N ASP A 497 -162.13 -134.91 -21.04
CA ASP A 497 -162.46 -136.24 -20.51
C ASP A 497 -163.97 -136.33 -20.21
N HIS A 498 -164.53 -135.33 -19.50
CA HIS A 498 -165.98 -135.25 -19.24
C HIS A 498 -166.83 -135.14 -20.52
N THR A 499 -166.32 -134.49 -21.58
CA THR A 499 -167.03 -134.51 -22.88
C THR A 499 -166.92 -135.84 -23.61
N HIS A 500 -165.86 -136.63 -23.41
CA HIS A 500 -165.73 -137.98 -23.94
C HIS A 500 -166.66 -138.96 -23.22
N GLU A 501 -166.74 -138.90 -21.89
CA GLU A 501 -167.72 -139.69 -21.12
C GLU A 501 -169.15 -139.45 -21.64
N LYS A 502 -169.57 -138.18 -21.75
CA LYS A 502 -170.87 -137.82 -22.33
C LYS A 502 -171.06 -138.27 -23.78
N LEU A 503 -170.00 -138.25 -24.59
CA LEU A 503 -170.08 -138.70 -25.98
C LEU A 503 -170.32 -140.22 -26.03
N ASP A 504 -169.72 -140.99 -25.13
CA ASP A 504 -169.89 -142.43 -25.05
C ASP A 504 -171.22 -142.85 -24.39
N GLU A 505 -171.72 -142.09 -23.39
CA GLU A 505 -173.10 -142.19 -22.91
C GLU A 505 -174.12 -142.00 -24.05
N LEU A 506 -173.91 -140.98 -24.90
CA LEU A 506 -174.79 -140.69 -26.05
C LEU A 506 -174.69 -141.76 -27.14
N LYS A 507 -173.52 -142.33 -27.41
CA LYS A 507 -173.37 -143.50 -28.31
C LYS A 507 -174.10 -144.72 -27.77
N LEU A 508 -174.01 -144.98 -26.46
CA LEU A 508 -174.70 -146.10 -25.83
C LEU A 508 -176.22 -145.95 -25.93
N ALA A 509 -176.75 -144.75 -25.67
CA ALA A 509 -178.17 -144.43 -25.83
C ALA A 509 -178.66 -144.52 -27.28
N LEU A 510 -177.81 -144.19 -28.27
CA LEU A 510 -178.12 -144.37 -29.68
C LEU A 510 -178.24 -145.87 -30.03
N ALA A 511 -177.33 -146.70 -29.54
CA ALA A 511 -177.33 -148.14 -29.80
C ALA A 511 -178.57 -148.86 -29.22
N THR A 512 -179.08 -148.46 -28.04
CA THR A 512 -180.36 -148.96 -27.53
C THR A 512 -181.53 -148.54 -28.40
N LEU A 513 -181.59 -147.28 -28.84
CA LEU A 513 -182.64 -146.79 -29.75
C LEU A 513 -182.64 -147.52 -31.11
N GLU A 514 -181.47 -147.88 -31.64
CA GLU A 514 -181.37 -148.69 -32.86
C GLU A 514 -181.82 -150.15 -32.64
N SER A 515 -181.56 -150.72 -31.47
CA SER A 515 -182.07 -152.04 -31.07
C SER A 515 -183.60 -152.07 -30.93
N ASP A 516 -184.19 -151.07 -30.25
CA ASP A 516 -185.64 -150.96 -30.06
C ASP A 516 -186.36 -150.76 -31.41
N LYS A 517 -185.76 -149.98 -32.31
CA LYS A 517 -186.24 -149.80 -33.69
C LYS A 517 -186.24 -151.12 -34.48
N ALA A 518 -185.23 -151.97 -34.30
CA ALA A 518 -185.19 -153.29 -34.95
C ALA A 518 -186.28 -154.24 -34.41
N ALA A 519 -186.52 -154.22 -33.09
CA ALA A 519 -187.59 -155.01 -32.47
C ALA A 519 -188.98 -154.58 -32.97
N LEU A 520 -189.24 -153.27 -33.07
CA LEU A 520 -190.50 -152.72 -33.58
C LEU A 520 -190.76 -153.09 -35.06
N LEU A 521 -189.73 -153.13 -35.90
CA LEU A 521 -189.87 -153.56 -37.30
C LEU A 521 -190.23 -155.04 -37.43
N HIS A 522 -189.69 -155.91 -36.57
CA HIS A 522 -190.11 -157.32 -36.53
C HIS A 522 -191.56 -157.48 -36.04
N HIS A 523 -192.04 -156.54 -35.22
CA HIS A 523 -193.42 -156.51 -34.74
C HIS A 523 -194.42 -155.94 -35.78
N ALA A 524 -193.94 -155.13 -36.74
CA ALA A 524 -194.73 -154.65 -37.87
C ALA A 524 -194.96 -155.74 -38.92
N ALA A 525 -193.92 -156.52 -39.27
CA ALA A 525 -194.01 -157.58 -40.27
C ALA A 525 -194.95 -158.74 -39.88
N THR A 526 -195.21 -158.96 -38.59
CA THR A 526 -196.27 -159.87 -38.12
C THR A 526 -197.66 -159.23 -38.13
N ASN A 527 -197.75 -157.90 -38.09
CA ASN A 527 -199.02 -157.18 -38.06
C ASN A 527 -199.72 -157.14 -39.42
N ASP A 528 -198.96 -157.11 -40.53
CA ASP A 528 -199.50 -157.20 -41.91
C ASP A 528 -200.32 -158.50 -42.13
N ALA A 529 -199.93 -159.60 -41.46
CA ALA A 529 -200.68 -160.86 -41.47
C ALA A 529 -202.00 -160.79 -40.68
N HIS A 530 -202.11 -159.86 -39.72
CA HIS A 530 -203.32 -159.63 -38.94
C HIS A 530 -204.23 -158.56 -39.56
N GLU A 531 -203.70 -157.50 -40.19
CA GLU A 531 -204.52 -156.48 -40.87
C GLU A 531 -205.33 -157.06 -42.03
N ALA A 532 -204.81 -158.07 -42.74
CA ALA A 532 -205.58 -158.82 -43.75
C ALA A 532 -206.85 -159.50 -43.17
N THR A 533 -206.87 -159.81 -41.87
CA THR A 533 -208.04 -160.34 -41.15
C THR A 533 -208.89 -159.22 -40.53
N ILE A 534 -208.23 -158.19 -39.99
CA ILE A 534 -208.87 -157.08 -39.26
C ILE A 534 -209.54 -156.06 -40.21
N ALA A 535 -209.12 -155.96 -41.48
CA ALA A 535 -209.84 -155.22 -42.51
C ALA A 535 -211.27 -155.76 -42.77
N GLN A 536 -211.53 -157.03 -42.46
CA GLN A 536 -212.87 -157.64 -42.54
C GLN A 536 -213.73 -157.36 -41.29
N LEU A 537 -213.14 -156.91 -40.17
CA LEU A 537 -213.84 -156.58 -38.92
C LEU A 537 -213.89 -155.07 -38.63
N THR A 538 -212.97 -154.26 -39.15
CA THR A 538 -212.93 -152.80 -38.86
C THR A 538 -213.93 -152.00 -39.71
N LEU A 539 -214.86 -152.68 -40.39
CA LEU A 539 -216.12 -152.11 -40.86
C LEU A 539 -217.15 -152.01 -39.71
N GLU A 540 -216.92 -152.67 -38.57
CA GLU A 540 -217.92 -152.86 -37.50
C GLU A 540 -217.87 -151.80 -36.38
N ASN A 541 -216.72 -151.17 -36.07
CA ASN A 541 -216.57 -150.38 -34.84
C ASN A 541 -215.88 -149.00 -34.99
N THR A 542 -216.48 -148.11 -35.79
CA THR A 542 -216.26 -146.66 -35.69
C THR A 542 -217.10 -146.04 -34.55
N HIS A 543 -216.58 -146.04 -33.30
CA HIS A 543 -217.25 -145.45 -32.12
C HIS A 543 -216.27 -144.92 -31.00
N LEU A 544 -216.29 -143.59 -30.65
CA LEU A 544 -215.87 -142.87 -29.37
C LEU A 544 -214.36 -142.33 -29.12
N ARG A 545 -214.08 -141.14 -28.44
CA ARG A 545 -212.71 -140.43 -28.11
C ARG A 545 -212.66 -139.08 -27.18
N SER A 546 -211.49 -138.44 -26.69
CA SER A 546 -211.29 -137.27 -25.63
C SER A 546 -209.96 -136.28 -25.51
N THR A 547 -209.72 -135.35 -24.47
CA THR A 547 -208.63 -134.20 -24.22
C THR A 547 -208.22 -133.78 -22.68
N VAL A 548 -207.49 -132.74 -22.03
CA VAL A 548 -206.80 -131.32 -22.13
C VAL A 548 -205.88 -130.78 -20.85
N THR A 549 -205.22 -129.53 -20.73
CA THR A 549 -204.23 -128.90 -19.64
C THR A 549 -204.22 -127.28 -19.37
N VAL A 550 -203.40 -126.34 -18.67
CA VAL A 550 -202.04 -126.04 -17.89
C VAL A 550 -201.90 -124.61 -17.04
N ALA A 551 -200.77 -124.12 -16.34
CA ALA A 551 -200.60 -122.83 -15.42
C ALA A 551 -199.16 -122.10 -15.05
N ALA A 552 -198.98 -120.98 -14.21
CA ALA A 552 -197.71 -120.09 -13.89
C ALA A 552 -197.54 -119.11 -12.55
N ALA A 553 -196.45 -118.25 -12.26
CA ALA A 553 -196.08 -117.41 -10.98
C ALA A 553 -195.04 -116.11 -10.95
N GLU A 554 -194.64 -115.39 -9.79
CA GLU A 554 -193.85 -114.02 -9.63
C GLU A 554 -193.15 -113.53 -8.19
N ALA A 555 -192.20 -112.48 -8.00
CA ALA A 555 -191.61 -111.83 -6.69
C ALA A 555 -190.58 -110.51 -6.63
N ALA A 556 -190.28 -109.76 -5.46
CA ALA A 556 -189.33 -108.52 -5.27
C ALA A 556 -188.73 -108.04 -3.83
N VAL A 557 -187.63 -107.15 -3.65
CA VAL A 557 -187.22 -106.20 -2.47
C VAL A 557 -185.72 -105.64 -2.33
N LYS A 558 -185.45 -104.34 -1.93
CA LYS A 558 -184.31 -103.75 -1.06
C LYS A 558 -184.01 -102.21 -1.25
N ARG A 559 -183.81 -101.37 -0.19
CA ARG A 559 -183.35 -99.93 -0.36
C ARG A 559 -182.73 -99.09 0.81
N VAL A 560 -182.38 -99.64 2.00
CA VAL A 560 -182.06 -98.81 3.20
C VAL A 560 -180.57 -98.47 3.43
N ALA A 561 -179.62 -99.25 2.90
CA ALA A 561 -178.22 -99.29 3.36
C ALA A 561 -177.26 -98.17 2.87
N VAL A 562 -177.74 -96.95 2.58
CA VAL A 562 -176.95 -95.90 1.89
C VAL A 562 -176.63 -94.68 2.77
N ALA A 563 -177.24 -94.55 3.95
CA ALA A 563 -177.09 -93.35 4.79
C ALA A 563 -175.82 -93.35 5.66
N GLU A 564 -175.47 -94.47 6.28
CA GLU A 564 -174.47 -94.54 7.37
C GLU A 564 -173.03 -94.30 6.88
N ALA A 565 -172.71 -94.69 5.64
CA ALA A 565 -171.36 -94.58 5.07
C ALA A 565 -170.81 -93.13 5.01
N LYS A 566 -171.68 -92.10 4.99
CA LYS A 566 -171.25 -90.71 4.80
C LYS A 566 -170.77 -89.99 6.06
N LEU A 567 -170.96 -90.56 7.24
CA LEU A 567 -170.54 -89.94 8.50
C LEU A 567 -169.06 -90.21 8.83
N GLN A 568 -168.48 -91.27 8.27
CA GLN A 568 -167.16 -91.78 8.64
C GLN A 568 -166.00 -91.05 7.93
N ASP A 569 -166.18 -90.66 6.66
CA ASP A 569 -165.17 -89.92 5.88
C ASP A 569 -164.76 -88.59 6.53
N THR A 570 -165.72 -87.85 7.09
CA THR A 570 -165.50 -86.46 7.55
C THR A 570 -164.55 -86.37 8.75
N GLN A 571 -164.45 -87.43 9.56
CA GLN A 571 -163.55 -87.47 10.72
C GLN A 571 -162.09 -87.74 10.35
N TYR A 572 -161.83 -88.40 9.22
CA TYR A 572 -160.48 -88.78 8.79
C TYR A 572 -159.67 -87.61 8.22
N MET A 573 -160.36 -86.61 7.64
CA MET A 573 -159.73 -85.47 6.98
C MET A 573 -159.09 -84.51 8.00
N MET A 574 -159.79 -84.19 9.09
CA MET A 574 -159.35 -83.19 10.10
C MET A 574 -158.03 -83.59 10.80
N THR A 575 -157.83 -84.87 11.08
CA THR A 575 -156.59 -85.38 11.66
C THR A 575 -155.40 -85.30 10.71
N THR A 576 -155.65 -85.33 9.39
CA THR A 576 -154.59 -85.29 8.37
C THR A 576 -154.01 -83.88 8.22
N GLU A 577 -154.85 -82.85 8.26
CA GLU A 577 -154.42 -81.45 8.15
C GLU A 577 -153.58 -80.99 9.35
N MET A 578 -153.93 -81.44 10.56
CA MET A 578 -153.23 -81.07 11.80
C MET A 578 -151.77 -81.54 11.83
N LEU A 579 -151.46 -82.66 11.19
CA LEU A 579 -150.09 -83.19 11.03
C LEU A 579 -149.24 -82.38 10.05
N ALA A 580 -149.86 -81.72 9.06
CA ALA A 580 -149.14 -80.90 8.09
C ALA A 580 -148.60 -79.60 8.72
N VAL A 581 -149.39 -78.96 9.62
CA VAL A 581 -149.02 -77.71 10.29
C VAL A 581 -147.76 -77.88 11.15
N ALA A 582 -147.73 -78.92 12.01
CA ALA A 582 -146.57 -79.20 12.87
C ALA A 582 -145.27 -79.48 12.11
N SER A 583 -145.38 -79.96 10.86
CA SER A 583 -144.22 -80.17 9.96
C SER A 583 -143.65 -78.84 9.43
N LEU A 584 -144.51 -77.84 9.19
CA LEU A 584 -144.09 -76.53 8.70
C LEU A 584 -143.41 -75.70 9.80
N GLU A 585 -143.95 -75.69 11.02
CA GLU A 585 -143.36 -74.96 12.15
C GLU A 585 -141.92 -75.41 12.43
N LYS A 586 -141.65 -76.72 12.34
CA LYS A 586 -140.31 -77.30 12.50
C LYS A 586 -139.32 -76.83 11.43
N HIS A 587 -139.77 -76.59 10.19
CA HIS A 587 -138.92 -76.05 9.13
C HIS A 587 -138.62 -74.56 9.33
N VAL A 588 -139.60 -73.76 9.79
CA VAL A 588 -139.40 -72.33 10.09
C VAL A 588 -138.34 -72.14 11.18
N ALA A 589 -138.40 -72.92 12.27
CA ALA A 589 -137.42 -72.87 13.35
C ALA A 589 -135.99 -73.20 12.87
N LYS A 590 -135.84 -74.17 11.96
CA LYS A 590 -134.54 -74.54 11.37
C LYS A 590 -133.94 -73.40 10.54
N LEU A 591 -134.75 -72.76 9.69
CA LEU A 591 -134.32 -71.64 8.84
C LEU A 591 -133.91 -70.40 9.67
N GLN A 592 -134.58 -70.13 10.79
CA GLN A 592 -134.20 -69.04 11.71
C GLN A 592 -132.84 -69.28 12.38
N ALA A 593 -132.53 -70.52 12.76
CA ALA A 593 -131.22 -70.88 13.31
C ALA A 593 -130.09 -70.71 12.26
N GLU A 594 -130.32 -71.17 11.03
CA GLU A 594 -129.37 -71.07 9.92
C GLU A 594 -129.09 -69.60 9.54
N LEU A 595 -130.13 -68.76 9.45
CA LEU A 595 -130.00 -67.32 9.20
C LEU A 595 -129.19 -66.60 10.28
N THR A 596 -129.39 -66.98 11.55
CA THR A 596 -128.67 -66.40 12.69
C THR A 596 -127.17 -66.75 12.66
N ALA A 597 -126.83 -68.00 12.32
CA ALA A 597 -125.45 -68.44 12.17
C ALA A 597 -124.71 -67.67 11.06
N VAL A 598 -125.31 -67.57 9.86
CA VAL A 598 -124.73 -66.84 8.71
C VAL A 598 -124.53 -65.37 9.04
N THR A 599 -125.51 -64.71 9.67
CA THR A 599 -125.41 -63.30 10.07
C THR A 599 -124.25 -63.07 11.05
N THR A 600 -124.08 -63.98 12.02
CA THR A 600 -122.99 -63.91 13.00
C THR A 600 -121.63 -64.04 12.32
N GLN A 601 -121.46 -65.04 11.44
CA GLN A 601 -120.23 -65.29 10.68
C GLN A 601 -119.85 -64.12 9.77
N HIS A 602 -120.81 -63.53 9.05
CA HIS A 602 -120.57 -62.36 8.20
C HIS A 602 -120.08 -61.15 9.01
N SER A 603 -120.65 -60.91 10.20
CA SER A 603 -120.23 -59.82 11.09
C SER A 603 -118.79 -59.98 11.63
N ALA A 604 -118.29 -61.21 11.75
CA ALA A 604 -116.91 -61.48 12.16
C ALA A 604 -115.93 -61.18 11.02
N ALA A 605 -116.24 -61.66 9.81
CA ALA A 605 -115.42 -61.43 8.61
C ALA A 605 -115.26 -59.93 8.27
N LEU A 606 -116.31 -59.13 8.44
CA LEU A 606 -116.26 -57.68 8.24
C LEU A 606 -115.29 -56.98 9.20
N ARG A 607 -115.29 -57.34 10.50
CA ARG A 607 -114.38 -56.74 11.49
C ARG A 607 -112.91 -57.09 11.24
N ALA A 608 -112.63 -58.30 10.77
CA ALA A 608 -111.28 -58.69 10.36
C ALA A 608 -110.79 -57.82 9.18
N LYS A 609 -111.59 -57.70 8.12
CA LYS A 609 -111.30 -56.83 6.96
C LYS A 609 -111.09 -55.37 7.35
N GLU A 610 -111.84 -54.86 8.35
CA GLU A 610 -111.69 -53.49 8.84
C GLU A 610 -110.40 -53.28 9.65
N ALA A 611 -109.90 -54.31 10.34
CA ALA A 611 -108.61 -54.28 11.02
C ALA A 611 -107.44 -54.28 10.02
N ASP A 612 -107.46 -55.18 9.03
CA ASP A 612 -106.47 -55.25 7.95
C ASP A 612 -106.32 -53.90 7.23
N ALA A 613 -107.46 -53.26 6.91
CA ALA A 613 -107.49 -51.97 6.24
C ALA A 613 -106.87 -50.83 7.08
N LYS A 614 -107.05 -50.86 8.41
CA LYS A 614 -106.46 -49.85 9.32
C LYS A 614 -104.94 -50.01 9.44
N GLN A 615 -104.44 -51.25 9.46
CA GLN A 615 -103.01 -51.50 9.45
C GLN A 615 -102.35 -50.98 8.16
N ALA A 616 -102.93 -51.31 7.00
CA ALA A 616 -102.41 -50.86 5.71
C ALA A 616 -102.36 -49.32 5.55
N VAL A 617 -103.30 -48.59 6.18
CA VAL A 617 -103.27 -47.12 6.21
C VAL A 617 -102.14 -46.58 7.10
N ALA A 618 -101.86 -47.21 8.24
CA ALA A 618 -100.75 -46.82 9.11
C ALA A 618 -99.39 -47.03 8.42
N ASP A 619 -99.21 -48.18 7.76
CA ASP A 619 -97.99 -48.51 7.03
C ASP A 619 -97.74 -47.53 5.85
N ALA A 620 -98.80 -47.12 5.15
CA ALA A 620 -98.73 -46.11 4.10
C ALA A 620 -98.31 -44.72 4.63
N GLN A 621 -98.81 -44.31 5.81
CA GLN A 621 -98.41 -43.05 6.44
C GLN A 621 -96.95 -43.06 6.93
N ALA A 622 -96.46 -44.21 7.40
CA ALA A 622 -95.04 -44.40 7.74
C ALA A 622 -94.15 -44.27 6.49
N ALA A 623 -94.52 -44.93 5.38
CA ALA A 623 -93.79 -44.84 4.12
C ALA A 623 -93.75 -43.41 3.55
N GLN A 624 -94.87 -42.69 3.58
CA GLN A 624 -94.93 -41.29 3.15
C GLN A 624 -94.03 -40.36 3.99
N SER A 625 -93.97 -40.61 5.30
CA SER A 625 -93.11 -39.87 6.23
C SER A 625 -91.61 -40.07 5.95
N ALA A 626 -91.20 -41.31 5.64
CA ALA A 626 -89.84 -41.63 5.25
C ALA A 626 -89.44 -40.97 3.90
N LEU A 627 -90.35 -40.96 2.92
CA LEU A 627 -90.12 -40.35 1.60
C LEU A 627 -89.88 -38.83 1.73
N LEU A 628 -90.64 -38.14 2.58
CA LEU A 628 -90.46 -36.71 2.87
C LEU A 628 -89.12 -36.39 3.58
N GLN A 629 -88.57 -37.30 4.38
CA GLN A 629 -87.21 -37.15 4.91
C GLN A 629 -86.15 -37.32 3.81
N LEU A 630 -86.33 -38.30 2.94
CA LEU A 630 -85.44 -38.57 1.80
C LEU A 630 -85.41 -37.41 0.79
N GLN A 631 -86.51 -36.69 0.58
CA GLN A 631 -86.51 -35.47 -0.24
C GLN A 631 -85.66 -34.36 0.41
N ARG A 632 -85.86 -34.10 1.71
CA ARG A 632 -85.15 -33.04 2.44
C ARG A 632 -83.63 -33.28 2.57
N THR A 633 -83.18 -34.53 2.65
CA THR A 633 -81.74 -34.86 2.60
C THR A 633 -81.19 -34.68 1.19
N THR A 634 -81.96 -35.06 0.15
CA THR A 634 -81.60 -34.87 -1.27
C THR A 634 -81.43 -33.38 -1.62
N GLU A 635 -82.36 -32.52 -1.20
CA GLU A 635 -82.29 -31.07 -1.40
C GLU A 635 -81.05 -30.45 -0.71
N LYS A 636 -80.74 -30.89 0.51
CA LYS A 636 -79.53 -30.47 1.24
C LYS A 636 -78.24 -30.91 0.56
N ALA A 637 -78.23 -32.08 -0.09
CA ALA A 637 -77.09 -32.54 -0.89
C ALA A 637 -76.94 -31.69 -2.17
N SER A 638 -78.02 -31.48 -2.92
CA SER A 638 -78.04 -30.67 -4.15
C SER A 638 -77.53 -29.24 -3.93
N ASN A 639 -78.04 -28.56 -2.90
CA ASN A 639 -77.60 -27.20 -2.56
C ASN A 639 -76.11 -27.12 -2.16
N ASN A 640 -75.57 -28.17 -1.52
CA ASN A 640 -74.14 -28.25 -1.20
C ASN A 640 -73.25 -28.47 -2.45
N VAL A 641 -73.75 -29.15 -3.48
CA VAL A 641 -73.03 -29.29 -4.76
C VAL A 641 -72.98 -27.95 -5.48
N ALA A 642 -74.12 -27.26 -5.64
CA ALA A 642 -74.19 -25.95 -6.29
C ALA A 642 -73.28 -24.90 -5.62
N ALA A 643 -73.23 -24.87 -4.28
CA ALA A 643 -72.33 -24.00 -3.53
C ALA A 643 -70.84 -24.31 -3.77
N LYS A 644 -70.47 -25.58 -3.96
CA LYS A 644 -69.10 -26.01 -4.27
C LYS A 644 -68.69 -25.71 -5.71
N ASP A 645 -69.60 -25.83 -6.67
CA ASP A 645 -69.31 -25.50 -8.07
C ASP A 645 -69.05 -24.00 -8.29
N GLU A 646 -69.82 -23.12 -7.63
CA GLU A 646 -69.54 -21.68 -7.72
C GLU A 646 -68.24 -21.30 -6.98
N ALA A 647 -67.92 -21.94 -5.85
CA ALA A 647 -66.63 -21.79 -5.19
C ALA A 647 -65.46 -22.27 -6.07
N LEU A 648 -65.63 -23.38 -6.80
CA LEU A 648 -64.65 -23.88 -7.79
C LEU A 648 -64.48 -22.91 -8.97
N LYS A 649 -65.56 -22.25 -9.40
CA LYS A 649 -65.58 -21.24 -10.46
C LYS A 649 -64.84 -19.96 -10.05
N VAL A 650 -65.05 -19.48 -8.82
CA VAL A 650 -64.26 -18.37 -8.23
C VAL A 650 -62.78 -18.75 -8.09
N ALA A 651 -62.48 -19.96 -7.60
CA ALA A 651 -61.09 -20.44 -7.47
C ALA A 651 -60.37 -20.55 -8.83
N LYS A 652 -61.06 -21.01 -9.89
CA LYS A 652 -60.53 -21.04 -11.27
C LYS A 652 -60.26 -19.62 -11.80
N ALA A 653 -61.13 -18.66 -11.52
CA ALA A 653 -60.91 -17.26 -11.91
C ALA A 653 -59.67 -16.68 -11.20
N ALA A 654 -59.56 -16.82 -9.88
CA ALA A 654 -58.40 -16.37 -9.10
C ALA A 654 -57.08 -17.01 -9.57
N ALA A 655 -57.08 -18.33 -9.84
CA ALA A 655 -55.93 -19.05 -10.38
C ALA A 655 -55.58 -18.65 -11.84
N THR A 656 -56.49 -17.99 -12.56
CA THR A 656 -56.21 -17.43 -13.90
C THR A 656 -55.57 -16.05 -13.77
N THR A 657 -56.10 -15.19 -12.89
CA THR A 657 -55.50 -13.88 -12.55
C THR A 657 -54.07 -14.01 -12.01
N LEU A 658 -53.82 -14.97 -11.11
CA LEU A 658 -52.48 -15.23 -10.58
C LEU A 658 -51.49 -15.66 -11.68
N ARG A 659 -51.91 -16.46 -12.67
CA ARG A 659 -51.07 -16.81 -13.82
C ARG A 659 -50.75 -15.60 -14.70
N ALA A 660 -51.70 -14.70 -14.90
CA ALA A 660 -51.47 -13.45 -15.62
C ALA A 660 -50.47 -12.54 -14.89
N GLN A 661 -50.59 -12.40 -13.57
CA GLN A 661 -49.65 -11.64 -12.73
C GLN A 661 -48.24 -12.24 -12.77
N VAL A 662 -48.10 -13.57 -12.67
CA VAL A 662 -46.79 -14.25 -12.79
C VAL A 662 -46.18 -14.06 -14.18
N ALA A 663 -46.99 -14.08 -15.25
CA ALA A 663 -46.53 -13.79 -16.60
C ALA A 663 -46.07 -12.33 -16.77
N GLN A 664 -46.79 -11.38 -16.18
CA GLN A 664 -46.41 -9.96 -16.14
C GLN A 664 -45.06 -9.77 -15.42
N VAL A 665 -44.93 -10.25 -14.19
CA VAL A 665 -43.68 -10.16 -13.41
C VAL A 665 -42.51 -10.81 -14.13
N LYS A 666 -42.73 -11.91 -14.86
CA LYS A 666 -41.69 -12.56 -15.69
C LYS A 666 -41.24 -11.69 -16.86
N ASN A 667 -42.15 -10.96 -17.50
CA ASN A 667 -41.83 -10.02 -18.59
C ASN A 667 -41.13 -8.76 -18.05
N GLU A 668 -41.55 -8.26 -16.88
CA GLU A 668 -40.90 -7.15 -16.19
C GLU A 668 -39.47 -7.53 -15.77
N LEU A 669 -39.26 -8.73 -15.22
CA LEU A 669 -37.94 -9.27 -14.89
C LEU A 669 -37.03 -9.38 -16.13
N ALA A 670 -37.53 -9.91 -17.24
CA ALA A 670 -36.78 -9.98 -18.50
C ALA A 670 -36.42 -8.58 -19.03
N THR A 671 -37.29 -7.58 -18.84
CA THR A 671 -37.02 -6.19 -19.20
C THR A 671 -35.93 -5.57 -18.31
N VAL A 672 -35.96 -5.86 -17.00
CA VAL A 672 -34.92 -5.43 -16.04
C VAL A 672 -33.57 -6.10 -16.34
N GLU A 673 -33.54 -7.39 -16.71
CA GLU A 673 -32.31 -8.05 -17.13
C GLU A 673 -31.68 -7.43 -18.38
N VAL A 674 -32.50 -7.04 -19.37
CA VAL A 674 -32.02 -6.34 -20.57
C VAL A 674 -31.49 -4.95 -20.22
N ALA A 675 -32.19 -4.22 -19.34
CA ALA A 675 -31.73 -2.92 -18.85
C ALA A 675 -30.41 -3.03 -18.05
N LEU A 676 -30.26 -4.06 -17.22
CA LEU A 676 -29.04 -4.34 -16.46
C LEU A 676 -27.86 -4.61 -17.41
N LYS A 677 -28.03 -5.51 -18.39
CA LYS A 677 -26.99 -5.83 -19.39
C LYS A 677 -26.60 -4.60 -20.23
N GLN A 678 -27.55 -3.68 -20.50
CA GLN A 678 -27.25 -2.40 -21.16
C GLN A 678 -26.54 -1.39 -20.25
N ALA A 679 -26.79 -1.41 -18.94
CA ALA A 679 -26.08 -0.59 -17.95
C ALA A 679 -24.64 -1.09 -17.74
N GLU A 680 -24.44 -2.41 -17.62
CA GLU A 680 -23.13 -3.06 -17.54
C GLU A 680 -22.28 -2.77 -18.79
N ALA A 681 -22.86 -2.90 -19.99
CA ALA A 681 -22.19 -2.55 -21.25
C ALA A 681 -21.75 -1.08 -21.32
N LYS A 682 -22.51 -0.15 -20.72
CA LYS A 682 -22.11 1.27 -20.61
C LYS A 682 -20.99 1.45 -19.58
N ALA A 683 -21.08 0.81 -18.42
CA ALA A 683 -20.10 0.93 -17.34
C ALA A 683 -18.68 0.47 -17.75
N VAL A 684 -18.57 -0.49 -18.67
CA VAL A 684 -17.29 -0.96 -19.22
C VAL A 684 -16.64 0.08 -20.16
N SER A 685 -17.38 1.05 -20.69
CA SER A 685 -16.90 1.97 -21.75
C SER A 685 -16.32 3.30 -21.23
N THR A 686 -16.64 3.73 -20.02
CA THR A 686 -16.27 5.05 -19.49
C THR A 686 -15.38 4.96 -18.25
N LYS A 687 -14.13 5.40 -18.39
CA LYS A 687 -13.19 5.60 -17.28
C LYS A 687 -13.54 6.91 -16.51
N GLY A 688 -14.75 6.94 -15.96
CA GLY A 688 -15.33 8.06 -15.21
C GLY A 688 -14.90 8.10 -13.74
N ASP A 689 -15.16 9.24 -13.10
CA ASP A 689 -14.48 9.65 -11.86
C ASP A 689 -14.76 8.81 -10.61
N LYS A 690 -13.81 8.87 -9.68
CA LYS A 690 -13.89 8.21 -8.36
C LYS A 690 -15.13 8.63 -7.56
N ASP A 691 -15.63 9.84 -7.78
CA ASP A 691 -16.74 10.41 -7.04
C ASP A 691 -18.09 9.76 -7.40
N ASP A 692 -18.29 9.35 -8.66
CA ASP A 692 -19.48 8.57 -9.04
C ASP A 692 -19.44 7.15 -8.44
N VAL A 693 -18.25 6.54 -8.35
CA VAL A 693 -18.08 5.25 -7.65
C VAL A 693 -18.34 5.39 -6.13
N ALA A 694 -17.92 6.51 -5.53
CA ALA A 694 -18.24 6.82 -4.13
C ALA A 694 -19.73 7.08 -3.92
N ARG A 695 -20.38 7.79 -4.84
CA ARG A 695 -21.82 8.07 -4.83
C ARG A 695 -22.65 6.81 -5.00
N LEU A 696 -22.34 5.96 -5.96
CA LEU A 696 -23.01 4.67 -6.17
C LEU A 696 -22.85 3.74 -4.97
N ARG A 697 -21.69 3.73 -4.29
CA ARG A 697 -21.54 3.03 -3.00
C ARG A 697 -22.46 3.59 -1.91
N LYS A 698 -22.61 4.92 -1.84
CA LYS A 698 -23.48 5.60 -0.86
C LYS A 698 -24.98 5.39 -1.15
N GLU A 699 -25.35 5.27 -2.42
CA GLU A 699 -26.73 4.96 -2.85
C GLU A 699 -27.03 3.45 -2.66
N ASN A 700 -26.08 2.55 -2.94
CA ASN A 700 -26.20 1.12 -2.61
C ASN A 700 -26.26 0.86 -1.10
N GLY A 701 -25.55 1.64 -0.26
CA GLY A 701 -25.69 1.59 1.20
C GLY A 701 -27.12 1.91 1.65
N LYS A 702 -27.70 3.00 1.13
CA LYS A 702 -29.11 3.35 1.40
C LYS A 702 -30.09 2.27 0.91
N LEU A 703 -29.81 1.63 -0.23
CA LEU A 703 -30.64 0.52 -0.70
C LEU A 703 -30.53 -0.71 0.21
N ALA A 704 -29.34 -1.00 0.77
CA ALA A 704 -29.18 -2.05 1.78
C ALA A 704 -29.94 -1.73 3.07
N ASP A 705 -29.90 -0.47 3.55
CA ASP A 705 -30.70 -0.01 4.69
C ASP A 705 -32.21 -0.16 4.44
N VAL A 706 -32.70 0.25 3.26
CA VAL A 706 -34.11 0.10 2.85
C VAL A 706 -34.50 -1.38 2.77
N ILE A 707 -33.64 -2.26 2.25
CA ILE A 707 -33.87 -3.72 2.22
C ILE A 707 -33.90 -4.30 3.65
N ALA A 708 -33.02 -3.85 4.54
CA ALA A 708 -33.05 -4.26 5.95
C ALA A 708 -34.33 -3.78 6.66
N GLN A 709 -34.78 -2.55 6.37
CA GLN A 709 -36.01 -1.98 6.94
C GLN A 709 -37.26 -2.66 6.39
N LEU A 710 -37.31 -3.01 5.10
CA LEU A 710 -38.37 -3.84 4.51
C LEU A 710 -38.41 -5.24 5.11
N ARG A 711 -37.25 -5.87 5.33
CA ARG A 711 -37.14 -7.17 6.02
C ARG A 711 -37.65 -7.09 7.45
N LYS A 712 -37.31 -6.04 8.20
CA LYS A 712 -37.83 -5.80 9.55
C LYS A 712 -39.35 -5.66 9.54
N ASN A 713 -39.90 -4.78 8.71
CA ASN A 713 -41.34 -4.58 8.58
C ASN A 713 -42.07 -5.89 8.17
N SER A 714 -41.42 -6.78 7.40
CA SER A 714 -41.98 -8.10 7.05
C SER A 714 -41.96 -9.11 8.21
N ALA A 715 -41.05 -8.99 9.17
CA ALA A 715 -41.06 -9.77 10.40
C ALA A 715 -42.17 -9.27 11.35
N ASP A 716 -42.31 -7.94 11.51
CA ASP A 716 -43.39 -7.33 12.30
C ASP A 716 -44.78 -7.70 11.72
N ALA A 717 -44.88 -7.87 10.39
CA ALA A 717 -46.09 -8.38 9.72
C ALA A 717 -46.37 -9.89 9.95
N LEU A 718 -45.34 -10.70 10.24
CA LEU A 718 -45.50 -12.12 10.57
C LEU A 718 -45.96 -12.31 12.02
N ASP A 719 -45.39 -11.56 12.97
CA ASP A 719 -45.82 -11.60 14.38
C ASP A 719 -47.26 -11.09 14.57
N THR A 720 -47.66 -10.04 13.84
CA THR A 720 -49.07 -9.60 13.84
C THR A 720 -50.00 -10.66 13.25
N HIS A 721 -49.59 -11.42 12.24
CA HIS A 721 -50.40 -12.55 11.73
C HIS A 721 -50.47 -13.72 12.73
N ALA A 722 -49.41 -13.97 13.51
CA ALA A 722 -49.42 -14.95 14.59
C ALA A 722 -50.36 -14.52 15.75
N ALA A 723 -50.35 -13.23 16.11
CA ALA A 723 -51.27 -12.65 17.09
C ALA A 723 -52.74 -12.78 16.64
N VAL A 724 -53.05 -12.51 15.37
CA VAL A 724 -54.40 -12.69 14.81
C VAL A 724 -54.87 -14.13 14.92
N LYS A 725 -54.06 -15.13 14.52
CA LYS A 725 -54.40 -16.55 14.69
C LYS A 725 -54.64 -16.95 16.15
N THR A 726 -53.87 -16.35 17.07
CA THR A 726 -54.04 -16.59 18.51
C THR A 726 -55.39 -16.05 19.00
N LEU A 727 -55.75 -14.83 18.62
CA LEU A 727 -57.06 -14.22 18.89
C LEU A 727 -58.22 -14.98 18.25
N GLU A 728 -58.06 -15.51 17.02
CA GLU A 728 -59.08 -16.34 16.38
C GLU A 728 -59.32 -17.65 17.14
N SER A 729 -58.26 -18.30 17.62
CA SER A 729 -58.40 -19.51 18.44
C SER A 729 -59.10 -19.23 19.78
N GLN A 730 -58.76 -18.12 20.45
CA GLN A 730 -59.42 -17.67 21.68
C GLN A 730 -60.90 -17.31 21.44
N ARG A 731 -61.22 -16.63 20.32
CA ARG A 731 -62.60 -16.34 19.90
C ARG A 731 -63.38 -17.62 19.65
N LEU A 732 -62.79 -18.63 19.01
CA LEU A 732 -63.46 -19.90 18.72
C LEU A 732 -63.74 -20.70 20.00
N VAL A 733 -62.79 -20.73 20.96
CA VAL A 733 -63.01 -21.28 22.30
C VAL A 733 -64.13 -20.54 23.04
N LEU A 734 -64.15 -19.20 23.01
CA LEU A 734 -65.22 -18.38 23.60
C LEU A 734 -66.60 -18.67 22.98
N VAL A 735 -66.68 -18.85 21.66
CA VAL A 735 -67.93 -19.23 20.98
C VAL A 735 -68.42 -20.61 21.44
N VAL A 736 -67.52 -21.60 21.55
CA VAL A 736 -67.88 -22.93 22.08
C VAL A 736 -68.36 -22.84 23.53
N LEU A 737 -67.72 -22.02 24.36
CA LEU A 737 -68.08 -21.83 25.77
C LEU A 737 -69.44 -21.11 25.91
N VAL A 738 -69.72 -20.12 25.07
CA VAL A 738 -71.04 -19.46 25.00
C VAL A 738 -72.13 -20.42 24.49
N VAL A 739 -71.85 -21.25 23.49
CA VAL A 739 -72.80 -22.28 23.02
C VAL A 739 -73.08 -23.32 24.11
N ALA A 740 -72.06 -23.75 24.86
CA ALA A 740 -72.24 -24.65 26.00
C ALA A 740 -73.07 -24.00 27.12
N LEU A 741 -72.80 -22.73 27.46
CA LEU A 741 -73.59 -21.98 28.43
C LEU A 741 -75.04 -21.78 27.97
N LEU A 742 -75.29 -21.50 26.69
CA LEU A 742 -76.64 -21.40 26.13
C LEU A 742 -77.37 -22.76 26.12
N ALA A 743 -76.67 -23.87 25.88
CA ALA A 743 -77.25 -25.21 25.97
C ALA A 743 -77.63 -25.57 27.42
N VAL A 744 -76.79 -25.21 28.40
CA VAL A 744 -77.11 -25.34 29.83
C VAL A 744 -78.30 -24.44 30.21
N LEU A 745 -78.32 -23.19 29.74
CA LEU A 745 -79.42 -22.24 30.02
C LEU A 745 -80.75 -22.75 29.45
N ALA A 746 -80.73 -23.28 28.22
CA ALA A 746 -81.89 -23.89 27.57
C ALA A 746 -82.40 -25.11 28.35
N ALA A 747 -81.49 -26.00 28.80
CA ALA A 747 -81.86 -27.15 29.63
C ALA A 747 -82.51 -26.73 30.97
N THR A 748 -82.06 -25.62 31.57
CA THR A 748 -82.64 -25.05 32.79
C THR A 748 -83.92 -24.23 32.57
N LEU A 749 -84.34 -23.97 31.32
CA LEU A 749 -85.66 -23.39 31.00
C LEU A 749 -86.71 -24.45 30.62
N THR A 750 -86.31 -25.73 30.54
CA THR A 750 -87.18 -26.87 30.20
C THR A 750 -87.48 -27.78 31.40
N ALA A 751 -87.26 -27.27 32.63
CA ALA A 751 -87.54 -27.91 33.90
C ALA A 751 -88.27 -26.93 34.84
#